data_AF-A0A970T1T7-F1
#
_entry.id   AF-A0A970T1T7-F1
#
_cell.length_a   1.000
_cell.length_b   1.000
_cell.length_c   1.000
_cell.angle_alpha   90.00
_cell.angle_beta   90.00
_cell.angle_gamma   90.00
#
_symmetry.space_group_name_H-M   'P 1'
#
loop_
_entity.id
_entity.type
_entity.pdbx_description
1 polymer ?
#
loop_
_entity_poly.entity_id
_entity_poly.type
_entity_poly.pdbx_seq_one_letter_code
_entity_poly.pdbx_strand_id
1 'polypeptide(L)'
;MNLPTEATCLADVLRALEAFHAPLVHFGQTVFWDEPTKALLLPTMREAGVSLPVWAGVHDTDYFSKLPPAPGLEGPAAVLPANDGTTRDLWAAAGECAIPFGGEHRVTLRFLSRHGVPVSRLIELTPGGREAFIETYTEAYGWRGLARIGGEDITARDVLTREIGEYLQELLRWALQGSLDMVADVETRLTAEHYASRMLRRLDLAVQAHADESLTECFRTILGHVIGQLAGGRPDALTITASSIEMRFNRATCGRRRFEPLEPFLDPATRDAARQAYDRAVAHTGIYSLDDFGEGALPFDLVVPGRGRGSLRCTRTEAYVDLPEGSVMLGSARGLTKREQLAALVVRRFGPDCALVGKALVFPLMLLSETVMVLAETGSAYVSTGTRRLAEGLRDAGIRLTTHPVLRLRYHTFSSMGAMDCELALPEHLADAFGQTHITSREFAERWHDVVAQARSVLERLRECPGPGAVLEIMAAKGPKHAERLRKHECVRRRMREHGRVLAHMSGELRSLAAEAKELGRRVRELEAQSGSIRRERLKPLWAALDNASSPETRDALQREIDALEVERGALQGSIQDLKLKAHEMGQQWGRQRRAIVSEQRTGLSSVIHDETHVIEDAAAWERLRLVRSAYLTTQLEAADRRPSGWWFPLLSRQAGAGEWYAEVSRRTEGWLEILCEEFLPETGGSESTEEPGL
;
A
#
# COMPACT_ATOMS: atom_id res chain seq x y z
N MET A 1 -14.84 5.81 38.63
CA MET A 1 -13.85 4.71 38.57
C MET A 1 -12.64 5.21 37.81
N ASN A 2 -11.42 5.01 38.30
CA ASN A 2 -10.22 5.34 37.53
C ASN A 2 -9.98 4.21 36.53
N LEU A 3 -10.52 4.37 35.31
CA LEU A 3 -10.30 3.41 34.22
C LEU A 3 -8.90 3.65 33.62
N PRO A 4 -8.11 2.60 33.34
CA PRO A 4 -6.80 2.75 32.74
C PRO A 4 -6.93 3.14 31.25
N THR A 5 -6.90 4.44 30.96
CA THR A 5 -6.98 4.98 29.59
C THR A 5 -5.63 5.08 28.88
N GLU A 6 -4.54 4.83 29.62
CA GLU A 6 -3.18 4.76 29.09
C GLU A 6 -2.67 3.32 29.14
N ALA A 7 -1.74 2.99 28.24
CA ALA A 7 -1.15 1.66 28.16
C ALA A 7 -0.47 1.28 29.48
N THR A 8 -0.86 0.14 30.04
CA THR A 8 -0.34 -0.39 31.30
C THR A 8 -0.40 -1.92 31.31
N CYS A 9 -0.05 -2.56 32.42
CA CYS A 9 -0.12 -4.01 32.56
C CYS A 9 -1.53 -4.53 32.24
N LEU A 10 -1.63 -5.49 31.32
CA LEU A 10 -2.91 -6.07 30.90
C LEU A 10 -3.72 -6.65 32.07
N ALA A 11 -3.06 -7.25 33.06
CA ALA A 11 -3.73 -7.80 34.24
C ALA A 11 -4.53 -6.75 35.03
N ASP A 12 -4.00 -5.54 35.17
CA ASP A 12 -4.68 -4.45 35.89
C ASP A 12 -5.89 -3.92 35.11
N VAL A 13 -5.77 -3.87 33.79
CA VAL A 13 -6.89 -3.51 32.91
C VAL A 13 -8.00 -4.53 32.97
N LEU A 14 -7.66 -5.83 32.96
CA LEU A 14 -8.64 -6.91 33.08
C LEU A 14 -9.39 -6.88 34.42
N ARG A 15 -8.70 -6.57 35.53
CA ARG A 15 -9.35 -6.37 36.84
C ARG A 15 -10.32 -5.19 36.82
N ALA A 16 -9.94 -4.08 36.18
CA ALA A 16 -10.84 -2.93 36.03
C ALA A 16 -12.09 -3.29 35.22
N LEU A 17 -11.97 -4.21 34.26
CA LEU A 17 -13.09 -4.67 33.43
C LEU A 17 -14.09 -5.57 34.18
N GLU A 18 -13.71 -6.21 35.29
CA GLU A 18 -14.62 -7.07 36.06
C GLU A 18 -15.86 -6.34 36.55
N ALA A 19 -15.74 -5.05 36.86
CA ALA A 19 -16.84 -4.23 37.34
C ALA A 19 -17.96 -4.02 36.30
N PHE A 20 -17.72 -4.34 35.03
CA PHE A 20 -18.73 -4.28 33.99
C PHE A 20 -19.52 -5.58 33.82
N HIS A 21 -19.02 -6.71 34.34
CA HIS A 21 -19.61 -8.04 34.17
C HIS A 21 -19.98 -8.39 32.70
N ALA A 22 -19.24 -7.83 31.75
CA ALA A 22 -19.49 -7.97 30.32
C ALA A 22 -18.50 -8.97 29.69
N PRO A 23 -18.94 -9.78 28.70
CA PRO A 23 -18.05 -10.67 27.99
C PRO A 23 -17.03 -9.86 27.17
N LEU A 24 -15.79 -10.35 27.12
CA LEU A 24 -14.77 -9.89 26.21
C LEU A 24 -15.05 -10.51 24.83
N VAL A 25 -15.19 -9.69 23.79
CA VAL A 25 -15.49 -10.18 22.43
C VAL A 25 -14.44 -9.72 21.43
N HIS A 26 -14.05 -10.62 20.54
CA HIS A 26 -13.26 -10.28 19.37
C HIS A 26 -13.77 -11.08 18.15
N PHE A 27 -13.90 -10.40 17.01
CA PHE A 27 -14.31 -11.00 15.75
C PHE A 27 -13.20 -10.81 14.71
N GLY A 28 -12.63 -11.92 14.26
CA GLY A 28 -11.59 -11.94 13.24
C GLY A 28 -12.20 -12.21 11.87
N GLN A 29 -11.83 -11.39 10.90
CA GLN A 29 -12.03 -11.65 9.48
C GLN A 29 -11.27 -12.90 9.02
N THR A 30 -10.08 -13.12 9.60
CA THR A 30 -9.26 -14.29 9.33
C THR A 30 -8.94 -15.05 10.61
N VAL A 31 -9.06 -16.38 10.57
CA VAL A 31 -8.68 -17.29 11.66
C VAL A 31 -7.19 -17.65 11.64
N PHE A 32 -6.47 -17.10 10.67
CA PHE A 32 -5.11 -17.48 10.29
C PHE A 32 -4.09 -16.36 10.52
N TRP A 33 -4.49 -15.21 11.05
CA TRP A 33 -3.59 -14.10 11.30
C TRP A 33 -3.60 -13.69 12.78
N ASP A 34 -3.92 -12.45 13.09
CA ASP A 34 -3.75 -11.83 14.40
C ASP A 34 -4.87 -12.12 15.39
N GLU A 35 -6.01 -12.64 14.91
CA GLU A 35 -7.14 -12.93 15.78
C GLU A 35 -6.84 -13.97 16.88
N PRO A 36 -6.24 -15.13 16.58
CA PRO A 36 -5.97 -16.14 17.60
C PRO A 36 -4.97 -15.68 18.67
N THR A 37 -4.14 -14.67 18.40
CA THR A 37 -3.17 -14.13 19.38
C THR A 37 -3.88 -13.56 20.62
N LYS A 38 -5.11 -13.07 20.49
CA LYS A 38 -5.95 -12.59 21.60
C LYS A 38 -6.28 -13.67 22.62
N ALA A 39 -6.00 -14.95 22.33
CA ALA A 39 -6.03 -16.02 23.32
C ALA A 39 -5.14 -15.75 24.56
N LEU A 40 -4.20 -14.79 24.49
CA LEU A 40 -3.34 -14.42 25.62
C LEU A 40 -4.10 -13.81 26.80
N LEU A 41 -5.34 -13.36 26.55
CA LEU A 41 -6.25 -12.92 27.60
C LEU A 41 -6.50 -14.05 28.60
N LEU A 42 -6.63 -15.29 28.13
CA LEU A 42 -6.99 -16.44 28.96
C LEU A 42 -5.96 -16.78 30.05
N PRO A 43 -4.65 -16.97 29.74
CA PRO A 43 -3.64 -17.14 30.78
C PRO A 43 -3.51 -15.89 31.65
N THR A 44 -3.55 -14.68 31.07
CA THR A 44 -3.44 -13.43 31.84
C THR A 44 -4.58 -13.26 32.85
N MET A 45 -5.82 -13.58 32.46
CA MET A 45 -6.99 -13.58 33.34
C MET A 45 -6.84 -14.59 34.48
N ARG A 46 -6.38 -15.81 34.17
CA ARG A 46 -6.11 -16.85 35.17
C ARG A 46 -5.08 -16.39 36.19
N GLU A 47 -3.99 -15.78 35.74
CA GLU A 47 -2.94 -15.23 36.62
C GLU A 47 -3.43 -14.03 37.43
N ALA A 48 -4.27 -13.18 36.85
CA ALA A 48 -4.83 -12.00 37.50
C ALA A 48 -5.95 -12.33 38.50
N GLY A 49 -6.47 -13.55 38.50
CA GLY A 49 -7.65 -13.96 39.28
C GLY A 49 -8.98 -13.48 38.69
N VAL A 50 -9.00 -13.13 37.41
CA VAL A 50 -10.15 -12.53 36.71
C VAL A 50 -11.00 -13.61 36.04
N SER A 51 -12.32 -13.53 36.19
CA SER A 51 -13.26 -14.48 35.59
C SER A 51 -14.32 -13.78 34.73
N LEU A 52 -13.94 -13.42 33.51
CA LEU A 52 -14.85 -12.88 32.49
C LEU A 52 -15.11 -13.92 31.39
N PRO A 53 -16.32 -13.98 30.81
CA PRO A 53 -16.54 -14.77 29.60
C PRO A 53 -15.75 -14.19 28.42
N VAL A 54 -15.21 -15.04 27.55
CA VAL A 54 -14.51 -14.65 26.32
C VAL A 54 -15.21 -15.26 25.11
N TRP A 55 -15.55 -14.42 24.15
CA TRP A 55 -16.16 -14.82 22.88
C TRP A 55 -15.18 -14.55 21.75
N ALA A 56 -14.65 -15.63 21.16
CA ALA A 56 -13.82 -15.57 19.97
C ALA A 56 -14.67 -15.92 18.75
N GLY A 57 -14.88 -14.95 17.87
CA GLY A 57 -15.82 -15.05 16.76
C GLY A 57 -15.16 -14.99 15.38
N VAL A 58 -15.77 -15.67 14.42
CA VAL A 58 -15.51 -15.45 12.99
C VAL A 58 -16.38 -14.28 12.50
N HIS A 59 -15.78 -13.30 11.82
CA HIS A 59 -16.52 -12.19 11.23
C HIS A 59 -17.08 -12.59 9.85
N ASP A 60 -18.15 -13.38 9.85
CA ASP A 60 -18.77 -13.97 8.66
C ASP A 60 -19.86 -13.10 8.00
N THR A 61 -20.29 -12.01 8.64
CA THR A 61 -21.28 -11.07 8.07
C THR A 61 -20.69 -10.08 7.08
N ASP A 62 -19.36 -10.02 6.97
CA ASP A 62 -18.69 -9.16 6.02
C ASP A 62 -18.62 -9.79 4.63
N TYR A 63 -18.36 -8.98 3.62
CA TYR A 63 -18.16 -9.48 2.26
C TYR A 63 -16.89 -10.34 2.20
N PHE A 64 -16.97 -11.47 1.49
CA PHE A 64 -15.80 -12.25 1.14
C PHE A 64 -14.98 -11.48 0.11
N SER A 65 -13.65 -11.51 0.24
CA SER A 65 -12.73 -10.78 -0.64
C SER A 65 -12.97 -11.13 -2.10
N LYS A 66 -13.01 -10.13 -2.98
CA LYS A 66 -13.16 -10.33 -4.42
C LYS A 66 -12.19 -9.45 -5.20
N LEU A 67 -11.81 -9.94 -6.38
CA LEU A 67 -11.10 -9.15 -7.38
C LEU A 67 -11.82 -9.25 -8.72
N PRO A 68 -11.79 -8.16 -9.52
CA PRO A 68 -12.28 -8.23 -10.89
C PRO A 68 -11.46 -9.26 -11.69
N PRO A 69 -12.04 -9.88 -12.73
CA PRO A 69 -11.29 -10.78 -13.60
C PRO A 69 -10.05 -10.06 -14.17
N ALA A 70 -8.88 -10.67 -14.01
CA ALA A 70 -7.61 -10.16 -14.51
C ALA A 70 -6.89 -11.22 -15.36
N PRO A 71 -6.08 -10.82 -16.37
CA PRO A 71 -5.31 -11.76 -17.17
C PRO A 71 -4.39 -12.65 -16.30
N GLY A 72 -4.42 -13.96 -16.52
CA GLY A 72 -3.56 -14.92 -15.80
C GLY A 72 -4.14 -15.45 -14.48
N LEU A 73 -5.31 -14.97 -14.04
CA LEU A 73 -6.05 -15.57 -12.93
C LEU A 73 -7.10 -16.56 -13.47
N GLU A 74 -6.91 -17.85 -13.17
CA GLU A 74 -7.83 -18.93 -13.54
C GLU A 74 -8.50 -19.52 -12.30
N GLY A 75 -9.75 -19.96 -12.44
CA GLY A 75 -10.52 -20.60 -11.36
C GLY A 75 -11.43 -19.64 -10.56
N PRO A 76 -12.21 -20.18 -9.60
CA PRO A 76 -13.18 -19.41 -8.81
C PRO A 76 -12.54 -18.49 -7.75
N ALA A 77 -11.30 -18.76 -7.34
CA ALA A 77 -10.56 -17.98 -6.35
C ALA A 77 -9.04 -18.03 -6.62
N ALA A 78 -8.28 -17.18 -5.94
CA ALA A 78 -6.83 -17.18 -5.98
C ALA A 78 -6.22 -16.67 -4.67
N VAL A 79 -5.01 -17.16 -4.37
CA VAL A 79 -4.18 -16.70 -3.26
C VAL A 79 -3.19 -15.65 -3.78
N LEU A 80 -3.36 -14.40 -3.33
CA LEU A 80 -2.73 -13.26 -3.97
C LEU A 80 -1.98 -12.36 -2.97
N PRO A 81 -0.81 -11.81 -3.36
CA PRO A 81 -0.15 -10.78 -2.57
C PRO A 81 -0.85 -9.42 -2.75
N ALA A 82 -0.56 -8.47 -1.85
CA ALA A 82 -0.93 -7.06 -2.05
C ALA A 82 0.16 -6.32 -2.83
N ASN A 83 -0.19 -5.60 -3.90
CA ASN A 83 0.74 -4.79 -4.70
C ASN A 83 0.06 -3.50 -5.19
N ASP A 84 0.78 -2.61 -5.87
CA ASP A 84 0.26 -1.31 -6.33
C ASP A 84 -0.43 -1.38 -7.71
N GLY A 85 -0.64 -2.60 -8.22
CA GLY A 85 -1.16 -2.92 -9.55
C GLY A 85 -2.46 -3.69 -9.48
N THR A 86 -2.44 -4.94 -9.92
CA THR A 86 -3.65 -5.78 -10.06
C THR A 86 -4.39 -6.02 -8.75
N THR A 87 -3.67 -6.03 -7.62
CA THR A 87 -4.24 -6.26 -6.29
C THR A 87 -4.25 -5.00 -5.42
N ARG A 88 -4.14 -3.80 -6.03
CA ARG A 88 -4.13 -2.52 -5.30
C ARG A 88 -5.35 -2.32 -4.41
N ASP A 89 -6.50 -2.74 -4.92
CA ASP A 89 -7.79 -2.59 -4.28
C ASP A 89 -8.25 -3.92 -3.64
N LEU A 90 -7.34 -4.91 -3.56
CA LEU A 90 -7.58 -6.14 -2.81
C LEU A 90 -7.70 -5.79 -1.32
N TRP A 91 -8.90 -5.99 -0.81
CA TRP A 91 -9.15 -6.07 0.61
C TRP A 91 -9.53 -7.50 0.92
N ALA A 92 -8.64 -8.20 1.62
CA ALA A 92 -8.94 -9.53 2.08
C ALA A 92 -9.77 -9.44 3.37
N ALA A 93 -10.89 -10.14 3.39
CA ALA A 93 -11.86 -10.13 4.48
C ALA A 93 -12.08 -11.53 5.08
N ALA A 94 -11.66 -12.58 4.37
CA ALA A 94 -11.67 -13.95 4.85
C ALA A 94 -10.54 -14.75 4.18
N GLY A 95 -9.65 -15.32 4.99
CA GLY A 95 -8.50 -16.08 4.51
C GLY A 95 -7.29 -15.20 4.21
N GLU A 96 -6.62 -14.73 5.27
CA GLU A 96 -5.36 -14.02 5.17
C GLU A 96 -4.31 -14.66 6.03
N CYS A 97 -3.07 -14.65 5.54
CA CYS A 97 -1.92 -15.18 6.25
C CYS A 97 -0.73 -14.24 6.11
N ALA A 98 0.06 -14.18 7.18
CA ALA A 98 1.39 -13.60 7.16
C ALA A 98 2.43 -14.61 7.64
N ILE A 99 3.58 -14.64 6.97
CA ILE A 99 4.82 -15.25 7.49
C ILE A 99 5.48 -14.27 8.47
N PRO A 100 6.39 -14.72 9.37
CA PRO A 100 7.08 -13.82 10.29
C PRO A 100 7.71 -12.64 9.56
N PHE A 101 7.70 -11.47 10.19
CA PHE A 101 8.19 -10.20 9.62
C PHE A 101 7.41 -9.64 8.42
N GLY A 102 6.41 -10.37 7.92
CA GLY A 102 5.54 -9.95 6.82
C GLY A 102 4.30 -9.17 7.26
N GLY A 103 3.68 -8.47 6.30
CA GLY A 103 2.44 -7.74 6.53
C GLY A 103 1.84 -7.19 5.23
N GLU A 104 0.59 -6.70 5.30
CA GLU A 104 -0.21 -6.26 4.14
C GLU A 104 0.30 -4.97 3.44
N HIS A 105 1.32 -4.31 4.02
CA HIS A 105 1.77 -3.00 3.58
C HIS A 105 2.66 -3.09 2.32
N ARG A 106 2.07 -2.76 1.17
CA ARG A 106 2.75 -2.67 -0.13
C ARG A 106 3.64 -1.43 -0.27
N VAL A 107 4.62 -1.50 -1.15
CA VAL A 107 5.42 -0.34 -1.58
C VAL A 107 4.72 0.32 -2.77
N THR A 108 4.30 1.58 -2.67
CA THR A 108 3.64 2.25 -3.82
C THR A 108 4.65 2.82 -4.82
N LEU A 109 4.27 2.94 -6.09
CA LEU A 109 5.06 3.65 -7.11
C LEU A 109 5.34 5.09 -6.68
N ARG A 110 4.35 5.75 -6.06
CA ARG A 110 4.50 7.10 -5.51
C ARG A 110 5.59 7.14 -4.43
N PHE A 111 5.64 6.13 -3.56
CA PHE A 111 6.68 6.02 -2.54
C PHE A 111 8.06 5.87 -3.19
N LEU A 112 8.21 4.98 -4.19
CA LEU A 112 9.47 4.79 -4.92
C LEU A 112 9.94 6.09 -5.58
N SER A 113 9.06 6.78 -6.32
CA SER A 113 9.38 8.05 -6.98
C SER A 113 9.77 9.14 -5.97
N ARG A 114 9.08 9.22 -4.82
CA ARG A 114 9.42 10.19 -3.76
C ARG A 114 10.82 9.98 -3.18
N HIS A 115 11.35 8.75 -3.24
CA HIS A 115 12.71 8.42 -2.80
C HIS A 115 13.72 8.39 -3.97
N GLY A 116 13.35 9.01 -5.10
CA GLY A 116 14.21 9.26 -6.26
C GLY A 116 14.48 8.03 -7.13
N VAL A 117 13.70 6.96 -7.00
CA VAL A 117 13.76 5.83 -7.93
C VAL A 117 13.24 6.28 -9.30
N PRO A 118 14.00 6.09 -10.39
CA PRO A 118 13.58 6.48 -11.74
C PRO A 118 12.62 5.43 -12.32
N VAL A 119 11.39 5.39 -11.77
CA VAL A 119 10.39 4.34 -12.06
C VAL A 119 10.13 4.16 -13.56
N SER A 120 9.95 5.25 -14.32
CA SER A 120 9.69 5.15 -15.78
C SER A 120 10.81 4.44 -16.53
N ARG A 121 12.07 4.75 -16.20
CA ARG A 121 13.25 4.12 -16.82
C ARG A 121 13.34 2.64 -16.45
N LEU A 122 13.09 2.28 -15.19
CA LEU A 122 13.13 0.88 -14.76
C LEU A 122 12.00 0.04 -15.37
N ILE A 123 10.83 0.63 -15.59
CA ILE A 123 9.73 -0.01 -16.32
C ILE A 123 10.15 -0.38 -17.75
N GLU A 124 10.82 0.54 -18.47
CA GLU A 124 11.31 0.28 -19.83
C GLU A 124 12.36 -0.84 -19.88
N LEU A 125 13.16 -0.97 -18.80
CA LEU A 125 14.18 -2.02 -18.66
C LEU A 125 13.62 -3.37 -18.19
N THR A 126 12.38 -3.42 -17.71
CA THR A 126 11.79 -4.63 -17.13
C THR A 126 11.13 -5.47 -18.24
N PRO A 127 11.52 -6.74 -18.42
CA PRO A 127 10.81 -7.66 -19.32
C PRO A 127 9.34 -7.78 -18.88
N GLY A 128 8.39 -7.62 -19.83
CA GLY A 128 6.96 -7.54 -19.50
C GLY A 128 6.46 -6.13 -19.15
N GLY A 129 7.34 -5.14 -19.13
CA GLY A 129 7.01 -3.72 -19.02
C GLY A 129 6.42 -3.32 -17.66
N ARG A 130 5.43 -2.43 -17.69
CA ARG A 130 4.88 -1.76 -16.50
C ARG A 130 4.23 -2.74 -15.53
N GLU A 131 3.44 -3.67 -16.03
CA GLU A 131 2.69 -4.62 -15.21
C GLU A 131 3.65 -5.51 -14.43
N ALA A 132 4.58 -6.20 -15.10
CA ALA A 132 5.60 -7.04 -14.47
C ALA A 132 6.44 -6.29 -13.42
N PHE A 133 6.81 -5.03 -13.70
CA PHE A 133 7.51 -4.19 -12.74
C PHE A 133 6.68 -3.93 -11.48
N ILE A 134 5.41 -3.56 -11.64
CA ILE A 134 4.52 -3.26 -10.52
C ILE A 134 4.33 -4.52 -9.68
N GLU A 135 3.89 -5.61 -10.29
CA GLU A 135 3.62 -6.88 -9.60
C GLU A 135 4.83 -7.35 -8.78
N THR A 136 6.03 -7.25 -9.34
CA THR A 136 7.26 -7.74 -8.68
C THR A 136 7.78 -6.80 -7.58
N TYR A 137 7.87 -5.49 -7.86
CA TYR A 137 8.61 -4.57 -6.99
C TYR A 137 7.73 -3.80 -6.01
N THR A 138 6.41 -3.85 -6.18
CA THR A 138 5.45 -3.22 -5.26
C THR A 138 4.77 -4.22 -4.33
N GLU A 139 4.95 -5.54 -4.56
CA GLU A 139 4.45 -6.61 -3.70
C GLU A 139 4.88 -6.42 -2.23
N ALA A 140 3.88 -6.47 -1.35
CA ALA A 140 4.00 -6.52 0.09
C ALA A 140 4.74 -7.80 0.49
N TYR A 141 5.71 -7.69 1.39
CA TYR A 141 6.48 -8.85 1.81
C TYR A 141 5.67 -9.71 2.77
N GLY A 142 5.63 -11.01 2.49
CA GLY A 142 5.25 -12.01 3.48
C GLY A 142 3.79 -11.98 3.91
N TRP A 143 2.89 -11.41 3.10
CA TRP A 143 1.44 -11.45 3.30
C TRP A 143 0.74 -11.92 2.03
N ARG A 144 -0.30 -12.73 2.18
CA ARG A 144 -1.22 -13.10 1.10
C ARG A 144 -2.65 -13.16 1.61
N GLY A 145 -3.57 -12.76 0.74
CA GLY A 145 -5.01 -12.84 0.95
C GLY A 145 -5.65 -13.77 -0.08
N LEU A 146 -6.72 -14.45 0.34
CA LEU A 146 -7.59 -15.21 -0.52
C LEU A 146 -8.69 -14.29 -1.09
N ALA A 147 -8.89 -14.34 -2.40
CA ALA A 147 -9.96 -13.61 -3.06
C ALA A 147 -10.66 -14.46 -4.11
N ARG A 148 -11.97 -14.27 -4.24
CA ARG A 148 -12.75 -14.80 -5.38
C ARG A 148 -12.41 -14.02 -6.64
N ILE A 149 -12.34 -14.74 -7.76
CA ILE A 149 -12.08 -14.14 -9.08
C ILE A 149 -13.41 -13.97 -9.80
N GLY A 150 -13.82 -12.72 -10.01
CA GLY A 150 -15.13 -12.41 -10.57
C GLY A 150 -16.30 -12.79 -9.64
N GLY A 151 -17.51 -12.46 -10.08
CA GLY A 151 -18.75 -12.75 -9.35
C GLY A 151 -19.36 -11.58 -8.58
N GLU A 152 -20.56 -11.83 -8.06
CA GLU A 152 -21.32 -10.89 -7.23
C GLU A 152 -20.77 -10.83 -5.80
N ASP A 153 -21.15 -9.77 -5.08
CA ASP A 153 -20.83 -9.61 -3.67
C ASP A 153 -21.48 -10.71 -2.83
N ILE A 154 -20.66 -11.54 -2.18
CA ILE A 154 -21.10 -12.61 -1.27
C ILE A 154 -20.54 -12.36 0.12
N THR A 155 -21.27 -12.74 1.16
CA THR A 155 -20.73 -12.73 2.53
C THR A 155 -19.89 -13.97 2.78
N ALA A 156 -18.92 -13.91 3.70
CA ALA A 156 -18.17 -15.10 4.09
C ALA A 156 -19.09 -16.21 4.66
N ARG A 157 -20.22 -15.84 5.26
CA ARG A 157 -21.27 -16.78 5.69
C ARG A 157 -21.84 -17.59 4.53
N ASP A 158 -22.03 -17.00 3.37
CA ASP A 158 -22.69 -17.67 2.23
C ASP A 158 -21.70 -18.44 1.33
N VAL A 159 -20.39 -18.36 1.60
CA VAL A 159 -19.38 -19.15 0.88
C VAL A 159 -19.37 -20.59 1.42
N LEU A 160 -19.50 -21.57 0.53
CA LEU A 160 -19.38 -22.98 0.89
C LEU A 160 -17.90 -23.37 1.05
N THR A 161 -17.59 -24.17 2.08
CA THR A 161 -16.20 -24.59 2.36
C THR A 161 -15.56 -25.30 1.16
N ARG A 162 -16.30 -26.18 0.47
CA ARG A 162 -15.80 -26.91 -0.72
C ARG A 162 -15.39 -26.01 -1.89
N GLU A 163 -15.93 -24.80 -2.00
CA GLU A 163 -15.62 -23.88 -3.10
C GLU A 163 -14.24 -23.23 -2.97
N ILE A 164 -13.74 -23.12 -1.73
CA ILE A 164 -12.48 -22.44 -1.42
C ILE A 164 -11.48 -23.30 -0.66
N GLY A 165 -11.86 -24.52 -0.26
CA GLY A 165 -11.06 -25.38 0.60
C GLY A 165 -9.65 -25.64 0.09
N GLU A 166 -9.48 -25.86 -1.22
CA GLU A 166 -8.16 -26.06 -1.84
C GLU A 166 -7.26 -24.82 -1.74
N TYR A 167 -7.85 -23.63 -1.90
CA TYR A 167 -7.14 -22.35 -1.80
C TYR A 167 -6.78 -21.99 -0.37
N LEU A 168 -7.60 -22.37 0.62
CA LEU A 168 -7.23 -22.27 2.03
C LEU A 168 -6.02 -23.16 2.34
N GLN A 169 -5.98 -24.37 1.78
CA GLN A 169 -4.84 -25.26 1.92
C GLN A 169 -3.58 -24.70 1.24
N GLU A 170 -3.73 -24.13 0.04
CA GLU A 170 -2.64 -23.44 -0.66
C GLU A 170 -2.08 -22.28 0.18
N LEU A 171 -2.96 -21.39 0.65
CA LEU A 171 -2.60 -20.23 1.46
C LEU A 171 -1.88 -20.63 2.75
N LEU A 172 -2.43 -21.59 3.50
CA LEU A 172 -1.82 -22.06 4.74
C LEU A 172 -0.49 -22.78 4.48
N ARG A 173 -0.39 -23.58 3.41
CA ARG A 173 0.87 -24.26 3.03
C ARG A 173 1.95 -23.25 2.68
N TRP A 174 1.62 -22.22 1.90
CA TRP A 174 2.52 -21.13 1.59
C TRP A 174 3.03 -20.44 2.86
N ALA A 175 2.12 -20.10 3.78
CA ALA A 175 2.47 -19.40 5.01
C ALA A 175 3.36 -20.26 5.92
N LEU A 176 3.03 -21.53 6.11
CA LEU A 176 3.81 -22.45 6.92
C LEU A 176 5.19 -22.69 6.31
N GLN A 177 5.29 -22.93 4.99
CA GLN A 177 6.57 -23.14 4.34
C GLN A 177 7.47 -21.90 4.43
N GLY A 178 6.95 -20.71 4.09
CA GLY A 178 7.72 -19.47 4.18
C GLY A 178 8.17 -19.14 5.60
N SER A 179 7.45 -19.62 6.61
CA SER A 179 7.85 -19.50 8.01
C SER A 179 8.90 -20.55 8.41
N LEU A 180 8.82 -21.78 7.88
CA LEU A 180 9.83 -22.83 8.07
C LEU A 180 11.18 -22.45 7.44
N ASP A 181 11.15 -21.72 6.32
CA ASP A 181 12.36 -21.23 5.65
C ASP A 181 13.15 -20.24 6.52
N MET A 182 12.54 -19.69 7.58
CA MET A 182 13.18 -18.80 8.56
C MET A 182 13.80 -19.55 9.74
N VAL A 183 13.57 -20.85 9.88
CA VAL A 183 14.15 -21.65 10.97
C VAL A 183 15.46 -22.27 10.49
N ALA A 184 16.57 -21.79 11.05
CA ALA A 184 17.90 -22.22 10.65
C ALA A 184 18.40 -23.46 11.40
N ASP A 185 18.06 -23.59 12.69
CA ASP A 185 18.53 -24.72 13.50
C ASP A 185 17.69 -25.98 13.31
N VAL A 186 18.37 -27.13 13.25
CA VAL A 186 17.77 -28.43 12.88
C VAL A 186 16.71 -28.89 13.86
N GLU A 187 16.93 -28.68 15.17
CA GLU A 187 16.01 -29.15 16.21
C GLU A 187 14.69 -28.38 16.17
N THR A 188 14.74 -27.04 16.14
CA THR A 188 13.54 -26.21 15.98
C THR A 188 12.83 -26.54 14.68
N ARG A 189 13.58 -26.76 13.58
CA ARG A 189 13.00 -27.09 12.28
C ARG A 189 12.19 -28.39 12.31
N LEU A 190 12.67 -29.44 12.97
CA LEU A 190 11.93 -30.70 13.10
C LEU A 190 10.61 -30.51 13.88
N THR A 191 10.65 -29.77 15.00
CA THR A 191 9.44 -29.44 15.77
C THR A 191 8.46 -28.61 14.94
N ALA A 192 8.97 -27.62 14.21
CA ALA A 192 8.20 -26.75 13.34
C ALA A 192 7.54 -27.53 12.19
N GLU A 193 8.27 -28.42 11.51
CA GLU A 193 7.75 -29.27 10.42
C GLU A 193 6.64 -30.21 10.92
N HIS A 194 6.79 -30.76 12.13
CA HIS A 194 5.75 -31.55 12.77
C HIS A 194 4.49 -30.71 13.05
N TYR A 195 4.66 -29.50 13.58
CA TYR A 195 3.54 -28.59 13.83
C TYR A 195 2.84 -28.18 12.53
N ALA A 196 3.58 -27.78 11.50
CA ALA A 196 3.07 -27.42 10.19
C ALA A 196 2.25 -28.56 9.57
N SER A 197 2.79 -29.79 9.60
CA SER A 197 2.09 -30.99 9.12
C SER A 197 0.77 -31.23 9.87
N ARG A 198 0.77 -31.04 11.20
CA ARG A 198 -0.43 -31.19 12.03
C ARG A 198 -1.47 -30.11 11.72
N MET A 199 -1.04 -28.88 11.49
CA MET A 199 -1.92 -27.75 11.17
C MET A 199 -2.58 -27.93 9.80
N LEU A 200 -1.82 -28.34 8.78
CA LEU A 200 -2.36 -28.69 7.46
C LEU A 200 -3.36 -29.86 7.54
N ARG A 201 -3.04 -30.91 8.31
CA ARG A 201 -3.97 -32.02 8.54
C ARG A 201 -5.26 -31.57 9.22
N ARG A 202 -5.18 -30.66 10.20
CA ARG A 202 -6.38 -30.11 10.87
C ARG A 202 -7.24 -29.31 9.89
N LEU A 203 -6.63 -28.50 9.03
CA LEU A 203 -7.36 -27.80 7.98
C LEU A 203 -8.03 -28.78 7.02
N ASP A 204 -7.33 -29.80 6.55
CA ASP A 204 -7.88 -30.81 5.65
C ASP A 204 -9.09 -31.53 6.26
N LEU A 205 -8.97 -31.96 7.53
CA LEU A 205 -10.08 -32.57 8.27
C LEU A 205 -11.27 -31.62 8.45
N ALA A 206 -11.03 -30.34 8.75
CA ALA A 206 -12.09 -29.34 8.89
C ALA A 206 -12.78 -29.06 7.54
N VAL A 207 -12.02 -28.94 6.47
CA VAL A 207 -12.55 -28.76 5.10
C VAL A 207 -13.41 -29.95 4.69
N GLN A 208 -12.99 -31.17 5.00
CA GLN A 208 -13.76 -32.38 4.72
C GLN A 208 -15.04 -32.47 5.57
N ALA A 209 -14.94 -32.17 6.87
CA ALA A 209 -16.07 -32.25 7.80
C ALA A 209 -17.17 -31.23 7.48
N HIS A 210 -16.79 -30.05 6.98
CA HIS A 210 -17.69 -28.93 6.71
C HIS A 210 -17.82 -28.61 5.22
N ALA A 211 -17.54 -29.58 4.32
CA ALA A 211 -17.46 -29.35 2.88
C ALA A 211 -18.73 -28.73 2.29
N ASP A 212 -19.90 -29.23 2.71
CA ASP A 212 -21.22 -28.77 2.28
C ASP A 212 -21.83 -27.69 3.19
N GLU A 213 -21.07 -27.23 4.19
CA GLU A 213 -21.45 -26.16 5.11
C GLU A 213 -20.76 -24.84 4.74
N SER A 214 -21.20 -23.77 5.39
CA SER A 214 -20.56 -22.46 5.31
C SER A 214 -19.09 -22.54 5.75
N LEU A 215 -18.25 -21.75 5.09
CA LEU A 215 -16.88 -21.46 5.51
C LEU A 215 -16.79 -21.09 7.00
N THR A 216 -17.82 -20.45 7.52
CA THR A 216 -17.94 -20.07 8.93
C THR A 216 -17.70 -21.25 9.86
N GLU A 217 -18.28 -22.41 9.58
CA GLU A 217 -18.17 -23.58 10.45
C GLU A 217 -16.76 -24.19 10.39
N CYS A 218 -16.16 -24.24 9.19
CA CYS A 218 -14.76 -24.60 9.02
C CYS A 218 -13.84 -23.66 9.83
N PHE A 219 -14.04 -22.35 9.72
CA PHE A 219 -13.25 -21.35 10.44
C PHE A 219 -13.44 -21.41 11.95
N ARG A 220 -14.66 -21.65 12.46
CA ARG A 220 -14.91 -21.85 13.89
C ARG A 220 -14.14 -23.06 14.43
N THR A 221 -14.17 -24.18 13.72
CA THR A 221 -13.40 -25.39 14.08
C THR A 221 -11.91 -25.09 14.16
N ILE A 222 -11.37 -24.41 13.15
CA ILE A 222 -9.94 -24.06 13.10
C ILE A 222 -9.55 -23.05 14.18
N LEU A 223 -10.34 -21.99 14.38
CA LEU A 223 -10.10 -20.98 15.42
C LEU A 223 -10.04 -21.63 16.80
N GLY A 224 -10.99 -22.53 17.11
CA GLY A 224 -11.01 -23.29 18.35
C GLY A 224 -9.75 -24.14 18.54
N HIS A 225 -9.23 -24.78 17.48
CA HIS A 225 -7.99 -25.53 17.54
C HIS A 225 -6.75 -24.67 17.77
N VAL A 226 -6.64 -23.50 17.12
CA VAL A 226 -5.50 -22.60 17.28
C VAL A 226 -5.50 -21.99 18.68
N ILE A 227 -6.64 -21.47 19.13
CA ILE A 227 -6.78 -20.90 20.49
C ILE A 227 -6.50 -21.97 21.54
N GLY A 228 -7.07 -23.17 21.39
CA GLY A 228 -6.83 -24.26 22.33
C GLY A 228 -5.35 -24.67 22.41
N GLN A 229 -4.62 -24.58 21.29
CA GLN A 229 -3.19 -24.81 21.29
C GLN A 229 -2.41 -23.70 21.99
N LEU A 230 -2.75 -22.43 21.75
CA LEU A 230 -2.11 -21.28 22.38
C LEU A 230 -2.35 -21.23 23.90
N ALA A 231 -3.57 -21.54 24.32
CA ALA A 231 -3.97 -21.57 25.72
C ALA A 231 -3.52 -22.84 26.49
N GLY A 232 -2.92 -23.82 25.79
CA GLY A 232 -2.49 -25.10 26.40
C GLY A 232 -3.63 -26.06 26.77
N GLY A 233 -4.82 -25.90 26.17
CA GLY A 233 -6.01 -26.70 26.44
C GLY A 233 -7.29 -25.98 26.03
N ARG A 234 -8.44 -26.65 26.18
CA ARG A 234 -9.76 -26.01 25.95
C ARG A 234 -10.09 -25.12 27.16
N PRO A 235 -10.21 -23.80 27.00
CA PRO A 235 -10.50 -22.90 28.13
C PRO A 235 -12.00 -22.95 28.48
N ASP A 236 -12.33 -23.00 29.76
CA ASP A 236 -13.73 -23.06 30.23
C ASP A 236 -14.53 -21.78 29.93
N ALA A 237 -13.87 -20.62 30.02
CA ALA A 237 -14.50 -19.32 29.79
C ALA A 237 -14.65 -18.95 28.30
N LEU A 238 -14.21 -19.81 27.37
CA LEU A 238 -14.16 -19.50 25.93
C LEU A 238 -15.38 -20.04 25.17
N THR A 239 -16.04 -19.16 24.43
CA THR A 239 -17.04 -19.51 23.42
C THR A 239 -16.52 -19.21 22.03
N ILE A 240 -16.58 -20.22 21.13
CA ILE A 240 -16.32 -20.03 19.70
C ILE A 240 -17.63 -19.76 18.96
N THR A 241 -17.77 -18.57 18.40
CA THR A 241 -19.01 -18.09 17.77
C THR A 241 -18.77 -17.49 16.37
N ALA A 242 -19.78 -16.86 15.79
CA ALA A 242 -19.69 -16.11 14.55
C ALA A 242 -20.54 -14.84 14.64
N SER A 243 -20.15 -13.80 13.92
CA SER A 243 -20.87 -12.53 13.90
C SER A 243 -22.34 -12.71 13.50
N SER A 244 -22.63 -13.62 12.58
CA SER A 244 -23.99 -13.87 12.12
C SER A 244 -24.87 -14.63 13.12
N ILE A 245 -24.25 -15.32 14.09
CA ILE A 245 -24.94 -15.93 15.24
C ILE A 245 -25.23 -14.83 16.27
N GLU A 246 -24.21 -14.06 16.62
CA GLU A 246 -24.30 -13.01 17.63
C GLU A 246 -25.22 -11.86 17.21
N MET A 247 -25.26 -11.56 15.92
CA MET A 247 -26.08 -10.48 15.35
C MET A 247 -27.41 -10.97 14.79
N ARG A 248 -27.80 -12.23 15.07
CA ARG A 248 -29.10 -12.77 14.67
C ARG A 248 -30.22 -11.86 15.15
N PHE A 249 -31.08 -11.43 14.24
CA PHE A 249 -32.12 -10.44 14.50
C PHE A 249 -33.50 -10.98 14.16
N ASN A 250 -34.24 -11.38 15.20
CA ASN A 250 -35.59 -11.91 15.09
C ASN A 250 -36.42 -11.52 16.32
N ARG A 251 -37.66 -12.02 16.41
CA ARG A 251 -38.57 -11.70 17.52
C ARG A 251 -38.03 -12.06 18.91
N ALA A 252 -37.19 -13.08 19.02
CA ALA A 252 -36.60 -13.51 20.28
C ALA A 252 -35.35 -12.71 20.65
N THR A 253 -34.57 -12.26 19.68
CA THR A 253 -33.27 -11.61 19.91
C THR A 253 -33.29 -10.09 19.79
N CYS A 254 -34.32 -9.50 19.14
CA CYS A 254 -34.38 -8.06 18.88
C CYS A 254 -34.34 -7.20 20.14
N GLY A 255 -34.75 -7.73 21.31
CA GLY A 255 -34.68 -7.03 22.59
C GLY A 255 -33.29 -6.94 23.23
N ARG A 256 -32.25 -7.57 22.65
CA ARG A 256 -30.88 -7.48 23.17
C ARG A 256 -30.33 -6.06 23.06
N ARG A 257 -29.51 -5.65 24.03
CA ARG A 257 -28.89 -4.30 24.08
C ARG A 257 -28.11 -3.95 22.82
N ARG A 258 -27.46 -4.93 22.19
CA ARG A 258 -26.74 -4.73 20.91
C ARG A 258 -27.58 -4.17 19.76
N PHE A 259 -28.90 -4.25 19.84
CA PHE A 259 -29.81 -3.68 18.85
C PHE A 259 -30.43 -2.33 19.28
N GLU A 260 -30.11 -1.79 20.46
CA GLU A 260 -30.53 -0.45 20.88
C GLU A 260 -30.06 0.66 19.93
N PRO A 261 -28.83 0.63 19.35
CA PRO A 261 -28.40 1.66 18.42
C PRO A 261 -29.28 1.82 17.18
N LEU A 262 -30.17 0.87 16.87
CA LEU A 262 -31.14 0.98 15.77
C LEU A 262 -32.27 1.96 16.08
N GLU A 263 -32.72 2.04 17.34
CA GLU A 263 -33.92 2.78 17.72
C GLU A 263 -33.86 4.26 17.35
N PRO A 264 -32.74 4.98 17.57
CA PRO A 264 -32.66 6.39 17.19
C PRO A 264 -32.86 6.66 15.70
N PHE A 265 -32.59 5.67 14.85
CA PHE A 265 -32.76 5.78 13.39
C PHE A 265 -34.16 5.37 12.91
N LEU A 266 -34.96 4.73 13.77
CA LEU A 266 -36.36 4.38 13.50
C LEU A 266 -37.33 5.42 14.06
N ASP A 267 -37.07 5.94 15.26
CA ASP A 267 -37.97 6.90 15.92
C ASP A 267 -37.97 8.26 15.20
N PRO A 268 -39.12 8.73 14.67
CA PRO A 268 -39.24 10.04 14.03
C PRO A 268 -38.74 11.21 14.87
N ALA A 269 -38.80 11.12 16.21
CA ALA A 269 -38.35 12.19 17.11
C ALA A 269 -36.82 12.35 17.10
N THR A 270 -36.06 11.28 16.87
CA THR A 270 -34.58 11.28 16.95
C THR A 270 -33.91 11.05 15.60
N ARG A 271 -34.65 10.57 14.60
CA ARG A 271 -34.12 10.09 13.32
C ARG A 271 -33.25 11.10 12.60
N ASP A 272 -33.70 12.34 12.47
CA ASP A 272 -32.94 13.36 11.75
C ASP A 272 -31.64 13.71 12.47
N ALA A 273 -31.66 13.77 13.80
CA ALA A 273 -30.47 14.02 14.59
C ALA A 273 -29.47 12.85 14.53
N ALA A 274 -29.95 11.60 14.60
CA ALA A 274 -29.13 10.41 14.47
C ALA A 274 -28.46 10.30 13.09
N ARG A 275 -29.21 10.61 12.01
CA ARG A 275 -28.66 10.68 10.65
C ARG A 275 -27.57 11.73 10.53
N GLN A 276 -27.82 12.95 11.01
CA GLN A 276 -26.82 14.02 10.99
C GLN A 276 -25.57 13.67 11.80
N ALA A 277 -25.72 12.98 12.94
CA ALA A 277 -24.58 12.49 13.72
C ALA A 277 -23.73 11.49 12.91
N TYR A 278 -24.38 10.54 12.21
CA TYR A 278 -23.69 9.59 11.33
C TYR A 278 -22.97 10.29 10.18
N ASP A 279 -23.66 11.14 9.42
CA ASP A 279 -23.10 11.79 8.24
C ASP A 279 -21.92 12.71 8.60
N ARG A 280 -21.98 13.39 9.76
CA ARG A 280 -20.85 14.15 10.29
C ARG A 280 -19.68 13.25 10.72
N ALA A 281 -19.96 12.07 11.26
CA ALA A 281 -18.92 11.14 11.70
C ALA A 281 -18.15 10.51 10.52
N VAL A 282 -18.81 10.28 9.38
CA VAL A 282 -18.17 9.77 8.16
C VAL A 282 -17.56 10.86 7.27
N ALA A 283 -17.81 12.13 7.56
CA ALA A 283 -17.25 13.24 6.79
C ALA A 283 -15.70 13.15 6.75
N HIS A 284 -15.16 13.11 5.53
CA HIS A 284 -13.71 13.02 5.24
C HIS A 284 -13.01 11.71 5.65
N THR A 285 -13.75 10.65 5.98
CA THR A 285 -13.15 9.34 6.33
C THR A 285 -13.06 8.38 5.15
N GLY A 286 -13.64 8.75 4.00
CA GLY A 286 -13.78 7.85 2.84
C GLY A 286 -14.92 6.83 2.99
N ILE A 287 -15.64 6.84 4.12
CA ILE A 287 -16.85 6.04 4.34
C ILE A 287 -18.04 6.80 3.73
N TYR A 288 -18.93 6.07 3.07
CA TYR A 288 -20.14 6.61 2.45
C TYR A 288 -21.10 7.23 3.48
N SER A 289 -21.73 8.33 3.09
CA SER A 289 -22.85 8.95 3.80
C SER A 289 -24.14 8.15 3.59
N LEU A 290 -25.17 8.40 4.40
CA LEU A 290 -26.44 7.69 4.22
C LEU A 290 -27.13 8.00 2.89
N ASP A 291 -26.94 9.22 2.38
CA ASP A 291 -27.58 9.66 1.14
C ASP A 291 -27.04 8.91 -0.09
N ASP A 292 -25.82 8.34 -0.01
CA ASP A 292 -25.24 7.48 -1.04
C ASP A 292 -26.01 6.15 -1.22
N PHE A 293 -26.81 5.75 -0.23
CA PHE A 293 -27.61 4.52 -0.24
C PHE A 293 -29.10 4.76 -0.57
N GLY A 294 -29.45 5.97 -0.99
CA GLY A 294 -30.79 6.33 -1.43
C GLY A 294 -31.76 6.72 -0.30
N GLU A 295 -32.97 7.15 -0.69
CA GLU A 295 -33.94 7.72 0.25
C GLU A 295 -34.31 6.73 1.36
N GLY A 296 -34.25 7.21 2.60
CA GLY A 296 -34.64 6.47 3.78
C GLY A 296 -33.61 5.46 4.28
N ALA A 297 -32.38 5.48 3.76
CA ALA A 297 -31.29 4.62 4.21
C ALA A 297 -31.05 4.71 5.72
N LEU A 298 -30.76 3.56 6.30
CA LEU A 298 -30.33 3.38 7.68
C LEU A 298 -28.86 2.90 7.66
N PRO A 299 -28.05 3.19 8.69
CA PRO A 299 -26.66 2.74 8.75
C PRO A 299 -26.56 1.26 9.17
N PHE A 300 -27.48 0.42 8.69
CA PHE A 300 -27.59 -0.99 9.01
C PHE A 300 -27.79 -1.79 7.73
N ASP A 301 -27.20 -2.97 7.71
CA ASP A 301 -27.42 -3.98 6.69
C ASP A 301 -28.11 -5.20 7.30
N LEU A 302 -28.85 -5.90 6.46
CA LEU A 302 -29.40 -7.21 6.77
C LEU A 302 -28.63 -8.26 5.98
N VAL A 303 -28.02 -9.20 6.68
CA VAL A 303 -27.48 -10.43 6.08
C VAL A 303 -28.59 -11.46 6.04
N VAL A 304 -29.00 -11.83 4.84
CA VAL A 304 -30.06 -12.80 4.57
C VAL A 304 -29.42 -14.09 4.04
N PRO A 305 -29.54 -15.21 4.76
CA PRO A 305 -28.86 -16.45 4.38
C PRO A 305 -29.17 -16.87 2.95
N GLY A 306 -28.13 -17.14 2.15
CA GLY A 306 -28.23 -17.53 0.74
C GLY A 306 -28.66 -16.41 -0.22
N ARG A 307 -28.81 -15.17 0.27
CA ARG A 307 -29.16 -13.98 -0.54
C ARG A 307 -28.18 -12.82 -0.34
N GLY A 308 -27.19 -12.99 0.52
CA GLY A 308 -26.14 -11.99 0.76
C GLY A 308 -26.56 -10.87 1.74
N ARG A 309 -25.83 -9.76 1.64
CA ARG A 309 -25.92 -8.60 2.53
C ARG A 309 -26.52 -7.42 1.78
N GLY A 310 -27.57 -6.83 2.35
CA GLY A 310 -28.28 -5.70 1.74
C GLY A 310 -28.54 -4.54 2.69
N SER A 311 -28.60 -3.32 2.12
CA SER A 311 -28.80 -2.10 2.90
C SER A 311 -30.24 -1.94 3.34
N LEU A 312 -30.47 -1.65 4.62
CA LEU A 312 -31.81 -1.39 5.13
C LEU A 312 -32.25 0.04 4.82
N ARG A 313 -33.48 0.16 4.33
CA ARG A 313 -34.13 1.43 4.05
C ARG A 313 -35.52 1.48 4.66
N CYS A 314 -35.87 2.63 5.19
CA CYS A 314 -37.17 2.91 5.76
C CYS A 314 -37.67 4.26 5.21
N THR A 315 -38.51 4.23 4.18
CA THR A 315 -39.15 5.46 3.66
C THR A 315 -40.32 5.85 4.58
N ARG A 316 -41.07 6.89 4.21
CA ARG A 316 -42.29 7.26 4.96
C ARG A 316 -43.38 6.20 4.91
N THR A 317 -43.38 5.34 3.91
CA THR A 317 -44.46 4.38 3.65
C THR A 317 -44.03 2.94 3.75
N GLU A 318 -42.82 2.61 3.33
CA GLU A 318 -42.38 1.23 3.13
C GLU A 318 -40.95 1.01 3.65
N ALA A 319 -40.70 -0.20 4.16
CA ALA A 319 -39.38 -0.66 4.56
C ALA A 319 -38.85 -1.65 3.51
N TYR A 320 -37.58 -1.54 3.16
CA TYR A 320 -36.91 -2.34 2.15
C TYR A 320 -35.55 -2.85 2.62
N VAL A 321 -35.08 -3.90 1.96
CA VAL A 321 -33.68 -4.32 1.96
C VAL A 321 -33.20 -4.32 0.52
N ASP A 322 -32.16 -3.54 0.24
CA ASP A 322 -31.50 -3.48 -1.06
C ASP A 322 -30.41 -4.56 -1.12
N LEU A 323 -30.78 -5.76 -1.62
CA LEU A 323 -29.90 -6.92 -1.79
C LEU A 323 -29.17 -6.87 -3.15
N PRO A 324 -28.11 -7.66 -3.36
CA PRO A 324 -27.40 -7.74 -4.64
C PRO A 324 -28.32 -8.02 -5.84
N GLU A 325 -29.33 -8.88 -5.67
CA GLU A 325 -30.32 -9.20 -6.71
C GLU A 325 -31.47 -8.18 -6.85
N GLY A 326 -31.47 -7.13 -6.00
CA GLY A 326 -32.44 -6.02 -6.06
C GLY A 326 -33.18 -5.74 -4.74
N SER A 327 -33.97 -4.67 -4.75
CA SER A 327 -34.74 -4.20 -3.59
C SER A 327 -35.91 -5.11 -3.25
N VAL A 328 -35.99 -5.52 -2.00
CA VAL A 328 -37.09 -6.34 -1.47
C VAL A 328 -37.88 -5.57 -0.43
N MET A 329 -39.18 -5.38 -0.69
CA MET A 329 -40.10 -4.79 0.29
C MET A 329 -40.35 -5.75 1.46
N LEU A 330 -40.12 -5.26 2.68
CA LEU A 330 -40.43 -5.93 3.94
C LEU A 330 -41.91 -5.74 4.35
N GLY A 331 -42.45 -4.55 4.09
CA GLY A 331 -43.82 -4.14 4.36
C GLY A 331 -43.95 -2.66 4.71
N SER A 332 -45.10 -2.27 5.27
CA SER A 332 -45.38 -0.89 5.68
C SER A 332 -44.39 -0.40 6.74
N ALA A 333 -43.77 0.76 6.49
CA ALA A 333 -42.99 1.52 7.47
C ALA A 333 -43.85 2.49 8.30
N ARG A 334 -45.14 2.69 7.96
CA ARG A 334 -46.03 3.52 8.78
C ARG A 334 -46.11 2.96 10.20
N GLY A 335 -45.69 3.77 11.17
CA GLY A 335 -45.65 3.39 12.59
C GLY A 335 -44.46 2.53 13.00
N LEU A 336 -43.48 2.33 12.10
CA LEU A 336 -42.22 1.63 12.40
C LEU A 336 -41.30 2.55 13.21
N THR A 337 -41.36 2.42 14.53
CA THR A 337 -40.61 3.25 15.50
C THR A 337 -39.73 2.41 16.41
N LYS A 338 -39.93 1.08 16.45
CA LYS A 338 -39.22 0.18 17.35
C LYS A 338 -38.62 -1.01 16.63
N ARG A 339 -37.53 -1.54 17.20
CA ARG A 339 -36.80 -2.71 16.69
C ARG A 339 -37.65 -3.98 16.63
N GLU A 340 -38.58 -4.19 17.55
CA GLU A 340 -39.46 -5.37 17.57
C GLU A 340 -40.37 -5.40 16.33
N GLN A 341 -40.83 -4.23 15.90
CA GLN A 341 -41.66 -4.09 14.70
C GLN A 341 -40.84 -4.43 13.45
N LEU A 342 -39.59 -3.92 13.35
CA LEU A 342 -38.70 -4.25 12.23
C LEU A 342 -38.38 -5.75 12.20
N ALA A 343 -38.07 -6.35 13.35
CA ALA A 343 -37.82 -7.78 13.48
C ALA A 343 -39.03 -8.61 13.02
N ALA A 344 -40.26 -8.18 13.35
CA ALA A 344 -41.46 -8.85 12.89
C ALA A 344 -41.63 -8.79 11.35
N LEU A 345 -41.24 -7.67 10.71
CA LEU A 345 -41.22 -7.55 9.25
C LEU A 345 -40.16 -8.46 8.61
N VAL A 346 -38.94 -8.46 9.16
CA VAL A 346 -37.82 -9.31 8.71
C VAL A 346 -38.20 -10.79 8.79
N VAL A 347 -38.67 -11.25 9.95
CA VAL A 347 -39.06 -12.65 10.17
C VAL A 347 -40.17 -13.08 9.22
N ARG A 348 -41.16 -12.21 8.98
CA ARG A 348 -42.24 -12.52 8.04
C ARG A 348 -41.74 -12.66 6.61
N ARG A 349 -40.74 -11.87 6.20
CA ARG A 349 -40.27 -11.82 4.81
C ARG A 349 -39.18 -12.84 4.48
N PHE A 350 -38.26 -13.08 5.42
CA PHE A 350 -37.04 -13.84 5.21
C PHE A 350 -36.82 -14.98 6.22
N GLY A 351 -37.62 -15.05 7.30
CA GLY A 351 -37.42 -16.03 8.37
C GLY A 351 -36.52 -15.53 9.51
N PRO A 352 -36.29 -16.38 10.54
CA PRO A 352 -35.68 -15.97 11.80
C PRO A 352 -34.13 -15.93 11.82
N ASP A 353 -33.48 -16.38 10.75
CA ASP A 353 -32.04 -16.61 10.71
C ASP A 353 -31.23 -15.46 10.10
N CYS A 354 -31.88 -14.32 9.83
CA CYS A 354 -31.21 -13.11 9.36
C CYS A 354 -30.35 -12.49 10.48
N ALA A 355 -29.27 -11.81 10.10
CA ALA A 355 -28.44 -11.03 11.01
C ALA A 355 -28.52 -9.53 10.67
N LEU A 356 -28.75 -8.70 11.69
CA LEU A 356 -28.74 -7.24 11.56
C LEU A 356 -27.37 -6.73 11.96
N VAL A 357 -26.65 -6.10 11.04
CA VAL A 357 -25.30 -5.59 11.29
C VAL A 357 -25.23 -4.10 11.00
N GLY A 358 -24.52 -3.36 11.83
CA GLY A 358 -24.22 -1.96 11.54
C GLY A 358 -23.26 -1.85 10.36
N LYS A 359 -23.34 -0.75 9.60
CA LYS A 359 -22.25 -0.34 8.72
C LYS A 359 -21.04 0.10 9.59
N ALA A 360 -19.87 0.27 8.98
CA ALA A 360 -18.56 0.48 9.61
C ALA A 360 -18.58 1.11 11.02
N LEU A 361 -19.12 2.34 11.16
CA LEU A 361 -19.08 3.06 12.44
C LEU A 361 -20.08 2.55 13.49
N VAL A 362 -21.20 1.95 13.06
CA VAL A 362 -22.32 1.52 13.93
C VAL A 362 -22.10 0.11 14.46
N PHE A 363 -21.44 -0.76 13.71
CA PHE A 363 -21.19 -2.14 14.16
C PHE A 363 -20.45 -2.21 15.51
N PRO A 364 -19.38 -1.43 15.75
CA PRO A 364 -18.77 -1.37 17.08
C PRO A 364 -19.73 -0.88 18.18
N LEU A 365 -20.58 0.12 17.91
CA LEU A 365 -21.56 0.60 18.89
C LEU A 365 -22.53 -0.52 19.29
N MET A 366 -22.97 -1.32 18.32
CA MET A 366 -23.84 -2.47 18.59
C MET A 366 -23.16 -3.47 19.51
N LEU A 367 -21.94 -3.89 19.21
CA LEU A 367 -21.21 -4.83 20.06
C LEU A 367 -20.94 -4.26 21.45
N LEU A 368 -20.47 -3.01 21.53
CA LEU A 368 -20.17 -2.34 22.79
C LEU A 368 -21.39 -2.12 23.67
N SER A 369 -22.61 -2.18 23.13
CA SER A 369 -23.83 -2.06 23.93
C SER A 369 -24.05 -3.24 24.88
N GLU A 370 -23.37 -4.36 24.68
CA GLU A 370 -23.52 -5.57 25.50
C GLU A 370 -22.19 -6.23 25.91
N THR A 371 -21.08 -5.85 25.26
CA THR A 371 -19.79 -6.55 25.37
C THR A 371 -18.62 -5.57 25.42
N VAL A 372 -17.45 -6.02 25.88
CA VAL A 372 -16.19 -5.28 25.74
C VAL A 372 -15.48 -5.79 24.50
N MET A 373 -15.34 -4.95 23.47
CA MET A 373 -14.60 -5.34 22.27
C MET A 373 -13.10 -5.35 22.54
N VAL A 374 -12.40 -6.40 22.11
CA VAL A 374 -10.95 -6.52 22.21
C VAL A 374 -10.29 -6.32 20.84
N LEU A 375 -9.46 -5.30 20.72
CA LEU A 375 -8.76 -4.95 19.48
C LEU A 375 -7.26 -4.83 19.73
N ALA A 376 -6.45 -5.16 18.73
CA ALA A 376 -5.05 -4.75 18.73
C ALA A 376 -4.95 -3.21 18.67
N GLU A 377 -3.80 -2.66 19.07
CA GLU A 377 -3.52 -1.21 19.12
C GLU A 377 -3.98 -0.46 17.87
N THR A 378 -3.69 -1.00 16.69
CA THR A 378 -4.03 -0.40 15.39
C THR A 378 -5.25 -1.01 14.71
N GLY A 379 -5.88 -2.03 15.32
CA GLY A 379 -7.03 -2.74 14.73
C GLY A 379 -8.26 -1.82 14.62
N SER A 380 -9.00 -1.88 13.51
CA SER A 380 -10.20 -1.05 13.30
C SER A 380 -10.00 0.44 13.62
N ALA A 381 -9.04 1.08 12.95
CA ALA A 381 -8.65 2.49 13.20
C ALA A 381 -9.81 3.51 13.15
N TYR A 382 -10.92 3.17 12.48
CA TYR A 382 -12.12 4.01 12.44
C TYR A 382 -12.86 4.10 13.78
N VAL A 383 -12.61 3.20 14.74
CA VAL A 383 -13.27 3.22 16.07
C VAL A 383 -12.89 4.48 16.84
N SER A 384 -11.60 4.80 16.90
CA SER A 384 -11.06 5.94 17.66
C SER A 384 -11.38 7.31 17.11
N THR A 385 -11.92 7.34 15.89
CA THR A 385 -12.26 8.58 15.18
C THR A 385 -13.73 8.61 14.84
N GLY A 386 -14.17 7.80 13.88
CA GLY A 386 -15.54 7.79 13.37
C GLY A 386 -16.56 7.29 14.39
N THR A 387 -16.35 6.12 15.00
CA THR A 387 -17.32 5.56 15.96
C THR A 387 -17.44 6.45 17.20
N ARG A 388 -16.32 6.96 17.73
CA ARG A 388 -16.33 7.96 18.83
C ARG A 388 -17.13 9.21 18.46
N ARG A 389 -16.85 9.81 17.29
CA ARG A 389 -17.58 10.99 16.80
C ARG A 389 -19.08 10.75 16.66
N LEU A 390 -19.47 9.55 16.23
CA LEU A 390 -20.88 9.16 16.17
C LEU A 390 -21.49 9.10 17.58
N ALA A 391 -20.82 8.46 18.54
CA ALA A 391 -21.30 8.40 19.93
C ALA A 391 -21.47 9.79 20.55
N GLU A 392 -20.47 10.66 20.40
CA GLU A 392 -20.51 12.06 20.85
C GLU A 392 -21.64 12.84 20.16
N GLY A 393 -21.79 12.68 18.85
CA GLY A 393 -22.85 13.35 18.08
C GLY A 393 -24.27 12.90 18.48
N LEU A 394 -24.44 11.64 18.87
CA LEU A 394 -25.71 11.13 19.42
C LEU A 394 -25.97 11.72 20.81
N ARG A 395 -24.96 11.76 21.69
CA ARG A 395 -25.06 12.39 23.01
C ARG A 395 -25.46 13.86 22.88
N ASP A 396 -24.81 14.61 22.00
CA ASP A 396 -25.08 16.04 21.80
C ASP A 396 -26.51 16.30 21.30
N ALA A 397 -27.11 15.31 20.63
CA ALA A 397 -28.51 15.32 20.22
C ALA A 397 -29.49 14.88 21.34
N GLY A 398 -29.00 14.61 22.55
CA GLY A 398 -29.81 14.10 23.67
C GLY A 398 -30.16 12.61 23.57
N ILE A 399 -29.53 11.87 22.64
CA ILE A 399 -29.74 10.43 22.46
C ILE A 399 -28.73 9.70 23.34
N ARG A 400 -29.21 8.98 24.35
CA ARG A 400 -28.36 8.21 25.27
C ARG A 400 -28.30 6.75 24.85
N LEU A 401 -27.10 6.22 24.72
CA LEU A 401 -26.83 4.78 24.59
C LEU A 401 -26.10 4.29 25.83
N THR A 402 -26.06 2.97 26.02
CA THR A 402 -25.12 2.33 26.95
C THR A 402 -24.04 1.64 26.13
N THR A 403 -22.77 1.94 26.36
CA THR A 403 -21.63 1.31 25.68
C THR A 403 -20.51 1.03 26.65
N HIS A 404 -19.96 -0.18 26.60
CA HIS A 404 -18.75 -0.58 27.31
C HIS A 404 -17.50 0.01 26.63
N PRO A 405 -16.35 0.06 27.32
CA PRO A 405 -15.08 0.45 26.68
C PRO A 405 -14.59 -0.60 25.68
N VAL A 406 -13.69 -0.19 24.81
CA VAL A 406 -12.88 -1.08 23.97
C VAL A 406 -11.59 -1.41 24.73
N LEU A 407 -11.28 -2.69 24.87
CA LEU A 407 -9.97 -3.14 25.35
C LEU A 407 -8.98 -3.14 24.18
N ARG A 408 -7.95 -2.29 24.27
CA ARG A 408 -6.85 -2.25 23.30
C ARG A 408 -5.67 -3.04 23.81
N LEU A 409 -5.03 -3.80 22.93
CA LEU A 409 -3.85 -4.61 23.22
C LEU A 409 -2.64 -4.10 22.43
N ARG A 410 -1.54 -3.78 23.12
CA ARG A 410 -0.23 -3.56 22.50
C ARG A 410 0.66 -4.76 22.80
N TYR A 411 1.06 -5.44 21.73
CA TYR A 411 2.02 -6.53 21.81
C TYR A 411 3.44 -5.98 21.71
N HIS A 412 4.39 -6.75 22.25
CA HIS A 412 5.83 -6.55 22.04
C HIS A 412 6.41 -7.80 21.41
N THR A 413 5.85 -8.22 20.28
CA THR A 413 6.05 -9.55 19.71
C THR A 413 7.52 -9.83 19.39
N PHE A 414 8.18 -8.95 18.65
CA PHE A 414 9.58 -9.13 18.23
C PHE A 414 10.56 -8.92 19.37
N SER A 415 10.31 -7.96 20.26
CA SER A 415 11.11 -7.77 21.47
C SER A 415 10.99 -8.94 22.47
N SER A 416 9.94 -9.75 22.36
CA SER A 416 9.74 -10.96 23.17
C SER A 416 10.44 -12.20 22.59
N MET A 417 10.96 -12.13 21.35
CA MET A 417 11.66 -13.27 20.74
C MET A 417 12.93 -13.66 21.50
N GLY A 418 13.53 -12.75 22.27
CA GLY A 418 14.71 -13.04 23.07
C GLY A 418 14.51 -14.07 24.19
N ALA A 419 13.24 -14.42 24.50
CA ALA A 419 12.91 -15.54 25.38
C ALA A 419 13.12 -16.90 24.73
N MET A 420 13.14 -16.97 23.40
CA MET A 420 13.37 -18.19 22.65
C MET A 420 14.87 -18.45 22.51
N ASP A 421 15.25 -19.72 22.42
CA ASP A 421 16.56 -20.13 21.94
C ASP A 421 16.41 -20.73 20.54
N CYS A 422 16.47 -19.90 19.49
CA CYS A 422 16.45 -20.36 18.10
C CYS A 422 17.34 -19.50 17.20
N GLU A 423 17.80 -20.09 16.10
CA GLU A 423 18.53 -19.39 15.05
C GLU A 423 17.58 -19.08 13.87
N LEU A 424 17.57 -17.83 13.45
CA LEU A 424 16.70 -17.30 12.43
C LEU A 424 17.48 -17.10 11.13
N ALA A 425 16.98 -17.69 10.04
CA ALA A 425 17.38 -17.32 8.69
C ALA A 425 16.57 -16.09 8.26
N LEU A 426 17.25 -14.97 8.02
CA LEU A 426 16.60 -13.71 7.69
C LEU A 426 16.26 -13.63 6.19
N PRO A 427 15.09 -13.09 5.83
CA PRO A 427 14.81 -12.76 4.43
C PRO A 427 15.74 -11.66 3.93
N GLU A 428 15.95 -11.60 2.60
CA GLU A 428 16.97 -10.75 1.96
C GLU A 428 17.00 -9.31 2.52
N HIS A 429 15.86 -8.63 2.60
CA HIS A 429 15.80 -7.25 3.07
C HIS A 429 16.19 -7.08 4.55
N LEU A 430 15.92 -8.07 5.40
CA LEU A 430 16.38 -8.08 6.79
C LEU A 430 17.83 -8.50 6.88
N ALA A 431 18.27 -9.48 6.09
CA ALA A 431 19.67 -9.89 6.05
C ALA A 431 20.59 -8.72 5.67
N ASP A 432 20.18 -7.93 4.68
CA ASP A 432 20.84 -6.69 4.27
C ASP A 432 20.87 -5.62 5.37
N ALA A 433 19.82 -5.53 6.18
CA ALA A 433 19.67 -4.52 7.23
C ALA A 433 20.42 -4.90 8.52
N PHE A 434 20.40 -6.18 8.89
CA PHE A 434 21.17 -6.73 10.02
C PHE A 434 22.65 -6.94 9.69
N GLY A 435 22.98 -7.08 8.41
CA GLY A 435 24.32 -7.38 7.90
C GLY A 435 24.71 -8.86 7.97
N GLN A 436 23.76 -9.74 8.28
CA GLN A 436 23.95 -11.17 8.47
C GLN A 436 22.75 -11.94 7.91
N THR A 437 22.99 -13.09 7.29
CA THR A 437 21.91 -13.95 6.78
C THR A 437 21.25 -14.79 7.86
N HIS A 438 21.98 -15.05 8.95
CA HIS A 438 21.51 -15.82 10.10
C HIS A 438 21.85 -15.05 11.37
N ILE A 439 20.90 -15.01 12.32
CA ILE A 439 21.09 -14.39 13.63
C ILE A 439 20.33 -15.17 14.70
N THR A 440 20.67 -14.96 15.97
CA THR A 440 19.86 -15.52 17.06
C THR A 440 18.58 -14.73 17.30
N SER A 441 17.55 -15.38 17.82
CA SER A 441 16.32 -14.74 18.31
C SER A 441 16.58 -13.60 19.30
N ARG A 442 17.59 -13.75 20.18
CA ARG A 442 18.03 -12.73 21.13
C ARG A 442 18.62 -11.51 20.43
N GLU A 443 19.54 -11.73 19.50
CA GLU A 443 20.13 -10.64 18.71
C GLU A 443 19.06 -9.87 17.93
N PHE A 444 18.08 -10.58 17.35
CA PHE A 444 16.95 -9.95 16.68
C PHE A 444 16.16 -9.06 17.64
N ALA A 445 15.74 -9.62 18.79
CA ALA A 445 14.94 -8.92 19.79
C ALA A 445 15.63 -7.65 20.34
N GLU A 446 16.95 -7.69 20.49
CA GLU A 446 17.74 -6.56 20.98
C GLU A 446 17.95 -5.45 19.94
N ARG A 447 18.09 -5.81 18.65
CA ARG A 447 18.56 -4.88 17.61
C ARG A 447 17.48 -4.39 16.64
N TRP A 448 16.32 -5.02 16.55
CA TRP A 448 15.37 -4.74 15.46
C TRP A 448 14.89 -3.28 15.42
N HIS A 449 14.71 -2.63 16.57
CA HIS A 449 14.36 -1.20 16.63
C HIS A 449 15.46 -0.31 16.02
N ASP A 450 16.73 -0.58 16.35
CA ASP A 450 17.87 0.14 15.78
C ASP A 450 17.98 -0.09 14.27
N VAL A 451 17.72 -1.32 13.83
CA VAL A 451 17.70 -1.69 12.40
C VAL A 451 16.58 -0.95 11.65
N VAL A 452 15.39 -0.82 12.25
CA VAL A 452 14.30 0.00 11.70
C VAL A 452 14.69 1.48 11.63
N ALA A 453 15.31 2.02 12.68
CA ALA A 453 15.77 3.41 12.69
C ALA A 453 16.85 3.67 11.62
N GLN A 454 17.78 2.73 11.43
CA GLN A 454 18.78 2.78 10.36
C GLN A 454 18.14 2.72 8.98
N ALA A 455 17.13 1.86 8.78
CA ALA A 455 16.38 1.78 7.52
C ALA A 455 15.68 3.11 7.19
N ARG A 456 15.07 3.78 8.18
CA ARG A 456 14.51 5.13 8.01
C ARG A 456 15.56 6.15 7.61
N SER A 457 16.73 6.15 8.27
CA SER A 457 17.83 7.04 7.92
C SER A 457 18.34 6.79 6.48
N VAL A 458 18.38 5.53 6.04
CA VAL A 458 18.71 5.18 4.65
C VAL A 458 17.68 5.76 3.68
N LEU A 459 16.37 5.64 3.97
CA LEU A 459 15.32 6.24 3.15
C LEU A 459 15.47 7.77 3.05
N GLU A 460 15.72 8.45 4.17
CA GLU A 460 15.93 9.91 4.19
C GLU A 460 17.15 10.31 3.36
N ARG A 461 18.29 9.65 3.56
CA ARG A 461 19.51 9.88 2.77
C ARG A 461 19.28 9.65 1.28
N LEU A 462 18.59 8.58 0.91
CA LEU A 462 18.27 8.28 -0.48
C LEU A 462 17.31 9.31 -1.07
N ARG A 463 16.40 9.88 -0.30
CA ARG A 463 15.52 10.98 -0.75
C ARG A 463 16.32 12.23 -1.13
N GLU A 464 17.39 12.51 -0.38
CA GLU A 464 18.23 13.70 -0.58
C GLU A 464 19.31 13.50 -1.65
N CYS A 465 19.57 12.26 -2.07
CA CYS A 465 20.57 11.96 -3.10
C CYS A 465 20.09 12.39 -4.51
N PRO A 466 20.76 13.35 -5.16
CA PRO A 466 20.27 13.98 -6.39
C PRO A 466 20.51 13.15 -7.65
N GLY A 467 21.30 12.06 -7.61
CA GLY A 467 21.58 11.27 -8.81
C GLY A 467 22.40 9.99 -8.60
N PRO A 468 22.70 9.25 -9.69
CA PRO A 468 23.35 7.94 -9.68
C PRO A 468 24.69 7.89 -8.93
N GLY A 469 25.50 8.95 -9.03
CA GLY A 469 26.79 9.04 -8.33
C GLY A 469 26.67 8.93 -6.81
N ALA A 470 25.71 9.66 -6.23
CA ALA A 470 25.49 9.63 -4.78
C ALA A 470 25.01 8.26 -4.29
N VAL A 471 24.19 7.56 -5.09
CA VAL A 471 23.79 6.17 -4.78
C VAL A 471 25.00 5.24 -4.82
N LEU A 472 25.87 5.38 -5.81
CA LEU A 472 27.10 4.58 -5.92
C LEU A 472 28.09 4.88 -4.78
N GLU A 473 28.16 6.12 -4.29
CA GLU A 473 28.94 6.50 -3.10
C GLU A 473 28.43 5.80 -1.84
N ILE A 474 27.12 5.81 -1.62
CA ILE A 474 26.49 5.06 -0.51
C ILE A 474 26.83 3.57 -0.64
N MET A 475 26.80 3.03 -1.87
CA MET A 475 27.08 1.62 -2.11
C MET A 475 28.55 1.25 -1.95
N ALA A 476 29.49 2.14 -2.28
CA ALA A 476 30.91 1.89 -2.16
C ALA A 476 31.33 1.53 -0.73
N ALA A 477 30.62 2.04 0.28
CA ALA A 477 30.82 1.70 1.69
C ALA A 477 30.47 0.23 2.03
N LYS A 478 29.64 -0.45 1.21
CA LYS A 478 29.25 -1.85 1.44
C LYS A 478 30.25 -2.88 0.92
N GLY A 479 31.25 -2.48 0.14
CA GLY A 479 32.31 -3.40 -0.28
C GLY A 479 33.04 -3.06 -1.58
N PRO A 480 34.13 -3.79 -1.88
CA PRO A 480 35.06 -3.47 -2.96
C PRO A 480 34.44 -3.51 -4.36
N LYS A 481 33.47 -4.41 -4.61
CA LYS A 481 32.74 -4.50 -5.88
C LYS A 481 31.94 -3.23 -6.18
N HIS A 482 31.30 -2.64 -5.18
CA HIS A 482 30.56 -1.39 -5.34
C HIS A 482 31.50 -0.19 -5.48
N ALA A 483 32.62 -0.18 -4.75
CA ALA A 483 33.67 0.84 -4.91
C ALA A 483 34.30 0.82 -6.32
N GLU A 484 34.42 -0.35 -6.96
CA GLU A 484 34.82 -0.44 -8.37
C GLU A 484 33.80 0.17 -9.32
N ARG A 485 32.50 -0.06 -9.10
CA ARG A 485 31.43 0.56 -9.91
C ARG A 485 31.45 2.09 -9.80
N LEU A 486 31.66 2.63 -8.60
CA LEU A 486 31.81 4.07 -8.40
C LEU A 486 33.02 4.63 -9.19
N ARG A 487 34.18 3.98 -9.09
CA ARG A 487 35.38 4.39 -9.86
C ARG A 487 35.15 4.35 -11.37
N LYS A 488 34.45 3.32 -11.87
CA LYS A 488 34.06 3.23 -13.28
C LYS A 488 33.15 4.40 -13.69
N HIS A 489 32.13 4.70 -12.88
CA HIS A 489 31.25 5.84 -13.10
C HIS A 489 32.02 7.18 -13.16
N GLU A 490 32.93 7.41 -12.22
CA GLU A 490 33.77 8.62 -12.20
C GLU A 490 34.68 8.71 -13.43
N CYS A 491 35.26 7.59 -13.86
CA CYS A 491 36.08 7.51 -15.07
C CYS A 491 35.27 7.85 -16.33
N VAL A 492 34.10 7.25 -16.49
CA VAL A 492 33.19 7.54 -17.62
C VAL A 492 32.76 9.00 -17.61
N ARG A 493 32.38 9.56 -16.44
CA ARG A 493 32.06 10.99 -16.32
C ARG A 493 33.22 11.91 -16.67
N ARG A 494 34.46 11.52 -16.36
CA ARG A 494 35.66 12.27 -16.74
C ARG A 494 35.86 12.26 -18.25
N ARG A 495 35.80 11.06 -18.87
CA ARG A 495 35.87 10.89 -20.33
C ARG A 495 34.78 11.70 -21.04
N MET A 496 33.56 11.70 -20.52
CA MET A 496 32.45 12.49 -21.06
C MET A 496 32.72 13.99 -21.02
N ARG A 497 33.27 14.51 -19.92
CA ARG A 497 33.65 15.94 -19.80
C ARG A 497 34.78 16.30 -20.75
N GLU A 498 35.81 15.47 -20.84
CA GLU A 498 36.94 15.67 -21.75
C GLU A 498 36.48 15.67 -23.20
N HIS A 499 35.68 14.68 -23.59
CA HIS A 499 35.13 14.60 -24.94
C HIS A 499 34.14 15.74 -25.25
N GLY A 500 33.34 16.16 -24.27
CA GLY A 500 32.48 17.34 -24.38
C GLY A 500 33.27 18.63 -24.67
N ARG A 501 34.48 18.78 -24.11
CA ARG A 501 35.38 19.90 -24.45
C ARG A 501 35.87 19.82 -25.89
N VAL A 502 36.20 18.63 -26.40
CA VAL A 502 36.58 18.42 -27.81
C VAL A 502 35.44 18.81 -28.73
N LEU A 503 34.21 18.34 -28.48
CA LEU A 503 33.04 18.71 -29.27
C LEU A 503 32.72 20.22 -29.20
N ALA A 504 32.88 20.84 -28.03
CA ALA A 504 32.71 22.27 -27.85
C ALA A 504 33.75 23.07 -28.66
N HIS A 505 34.99 22.59 -28.70
CA HIS A 505 36.06 23.17 -29.53
C HIS A 505 35.74 23.06 -31.02
N MET A 506 35.41 21.85 -31.51
CA MET A 506 35.02 21.63 -32.91
C MET A 506 33.80 22.47 -33.31
N SER A 507 32.82 22.62 -32.41
CA SER A 507 31.65 23.48 -32.62
C SER A 507 32.00 24.96 -32.61
N GLY A 508 33.05 25.35 -31.89
CA GLY A 508 33.65 26.69 -31.94
C GLY A 508 34.29 26.97 -33.30
N GLU A 509 35.11 26.05 -33.80
CA GLU A 509 35.73 26.14 -35.13
C GLU A 509 34.69 26.20 -36.25
N LEU A 510 33.65 25.36 -36.16
CA LEU A 510 32.55 25.36 -37.13
C LEU A 510 31.83 26.72 -37.17
N ARG A 511 31.65 27.37 -36.01
CA ARG A 511 31.09 28.72 -35.91
C ARG A 511 32.03 29.78 -36.51
N SER A 512 33.35 29.67 -36.31
CA SER A 512 34.34 30.57 -36.94
C SER A 512 34.30 30.45 -38.46
N LEU A 513 34.38 29.22 -38.99
CA LEU A 513 34.32 28.95 -40.43
C LEU A 513 33.02 29.49 -41.07
N ALA A 514 31.89 29.36 -40.37
CA ALA A 514 30.61 29.91 -40.83
C ALA A 514 30.62 31.45 -40.84
N ALA A 515 31.21 32.09 -39.84
CA ALA A 515 31.35 33.55 -39.78
C ALA A 515 32.27 34.08 -40.89
N GLU A 516 33.42 33.43 -41.11
CA GLU A 516 34.38 33.79 -42.16
C GLU A 516 33.80 33.59 -43.56
N ALA A 517 33.10 32.48 -43.81
CA ALA A 517 32.41 32.24 -45.08
C ALA A 517 31.33 33.30 -45.35
N LYS A 518 30.58 33.72 -44.32
CA LYS A 518 29.57 34.78 -44.41
C LYS A 518 30.22 36.13 -44.76
N GLU A 519 31.36 36.44 -44.17
CA GLU A 519 32.11 37.68 -44.41
C GLU A 519 32.72 37.72 -45.82
N LEU A 520 33.33 36.63 -46.28
CA LEU A 520 33.78 36.49 -47.67
C LEU A 520 32.62 36.67 -48.65
N GLY A 521 31.46 36.06 -48.37
CA GLY A 521 30.25 36.23 -49.18
C GLY A 521 29.75 37.69 -49.20
N ARG A 522 29.88 38.43 -48.09
CA ARG A 522 29.57 39.87 -48.04
C ARG A 522 30.53 40.65 -48.93
N ARG A 523 31.83 40.37 -48.85
CA ARG A 523 32.86 41.06 -49.63
C ARG A 523 32.74 40.81 -51.14
N VAL A 524 32.41 39.57 -51.54
CA VAL A 524 32.12 39.24 -52.94
C VAL A 524 30.96 40.08 -53.47
N ARG A 525 29.85 40.19 -52.72
CA ARG A 525 28.70 41.02 -53.13
C ARG A 525 29.04 42.50 -53.28
N GLU A 526 29.89 43.04 -52.41
CA GLU A 526 30.36 44.43 -52.51
C GLU A 526 31.17 44.68 -53.77
N LEU A 527 32.14 43.81 -54.06
CA LEU A 527 32.98 43.96 -55.25
C LEU A 527 32.19 43.72 -56.54
N GLU A 528 31.24 42.79 -56.55
CA GLU A 528 30.30 42.59 -57.67
C GLU A 528 29.45 43.84 -57.92
N ALA A 529 28.99 44.50 -56.86
CA ALA A 529 28.26 45.77 -56.96
C ALA A 529 29.13 46.89 -57.53
N GLN A 530 30.39 47.03 -57.06
CA GLN A 530 31.36 48.01 -57.57
C GLN A 530 31.72 47.76 -59.03
N SER A 531 32.06 46.52 -59.40
CA SER A 531 32.34 46.13 -60.78
C SER A 531 31.13 46.40 -61.69
N GLY A 532 29.92 46.13 -61.19
CA GLY A 532 28.66 46.42 -61.86
C GLY A 532 28.41 47.92 -62.06
N SER A 533 28.73 48.76 -61.07
CA SER A 533 28.64 50.23 -61.18
C SER A 533 29.63 50.76 -62.23
N ILE A 534 30.90 50.35 -62.21
CA ILE A 534 31.88 50.76 -63.25
C ILE A 534 31.36 50.41 -64.66
N ARG A 535 30.79 49.22 -64.85
CA ARG A 535 30.21 48.84 -66.14
C ARG A 535 28.99 49.68 -66.53
N ARG A 536 28.03 49.86 -65.62
CA ARG A 536 26.74 50.50 -65.93
C ARG A 536 26.84 52.02 -66.01
N GLU A 537 27.59 52.64 -65.11
CA GLU A 537 27.62 54.09 -64.88
C GLU A 537 28.80 54.76 -65.56
N ARG A 538 29.93 54.07 -65.77
CA ARG A 538 31.16 54.66 -66.33
C ARG A 538 31.45 54.17 -67.75
N LEU A 539 31.58 52.85 -67.96
CA LEU A 539 31.92 52.28 -69.27
C LEU A 539 30.79 52.44 -70.30
N LYS A 540 29.54 52.16 -69.93
CA LYS A 540 28.42 52.20 -70.89
C LYS A 540 28.21 53.60 -71.51
N PRO A 541 28.25 54.71 -70.75
CA PRO A 541 28.23 56.05 -71.35
C PRO A 541 29.43 56.34 -72.24
N LEU A 542 30.63 55.91 -71.85
CA LEU A 542 31.85 56.12 -72.64
C LEU A 542 31.84 55.34 -73.96
N TRP A 543 31.35 54.10 -73.98
CA TRP A 543 31.14 53.35 -75.23
C TRP A 543 30.16 54.07 -76.17
N ALA A 544 29.04 54.56 -75.64
CA ALA A 544 28.09 55.33 -76.43
C ALA A 544 28.69 56.66 -76.94
N ALA A 545 29.56 57.31 -76.17
CA ALA A 545 30.27 58.51 -76.59
C ALA A 545 31.33 58.23 -77.67
N LEU A 546 32.04 57.10 -77.56
CA LEU A 546 33.05 56.63 -78.52
C LEU A 546 32.42 56.35 -79.90
N ASP A 547 31.24 55.71 -79.91
CA ASP A 547 30.49 55.43 -81.14
C ASP A 547 30.10 56.72 -81.88
N ASN A 548 29.81 57.79 -81.14
CA ASN A 548 29.38 59.09 -81.68
C ASN A 548 30.52 60.08 -81.97
N ALA A 549 31.76 59.77 -81.60
CA ALA A 549 32.89 60.70 -81.75
C ALA A 549 33.32 60.84 -83.21
N SER A 550 33.32 62.08 -83.74
CA SER A 550 33.66 62.37 -85.14
C SER A 550 35.14 62.72 -85.39
N SER A 551 35.90 63.09 -84.35
CA SER A 551 37.33 63.41 -84.48
C SER A 551 38.23 62.25 -84.01
N PRO A 552 39.39 62.05 -84.65
CA PRO A 552 40.38 61.06 -84.23
C PRO A 552 40.91 61.31 -82.81
N GLU A 553 41.15 62.57 -82.42
CA GLU A 553 41.72 62.87 -81.10
C GLU A 553 40.74 62.57 -79.96
N THR A 554 39.44 62.79 -80.17
CA THR A 554 38.40 62.49 -79.17
C THR A 554 38.18 60.99 -79.04
N ARG A 555 38.27 60.23 -80.13
CA ARG A 555 38.24 58.76 -80.08
C ARG A 555 39.40 58.19 -79.29
N ASP A 556 40.63 58.67 -79.52
CA ASP A 556 41.82 58.20 -78.80
C ASP A 556 41.82 58.58 -77.31
N ALA A 557 41.20 59.70 -76.93
CA ALA A 557 41.04 60.08 -75.53
C ALA A 557 40.01 59.20 -74.81
N LEU A 558 38.85 58.96 -75.44
CA LEU A 558 37.80 58.09 -74.90
C LEU A 558 38.25 56.63 -74.83
N GLN A 559 38.99 56.14 -75.83
CA GLN A 559 39.52 54.77 -75.83
C GLN A 559 40.51 54.57 -74.68
N ARG A 560 41.41 55.53 -74.41
CA ARG A 560 42.33 55.44 -73.27
C ARG A 560 41.59 55.43 -71.92
N GLU A 561 40.50 56.17 -71.80
CA GLU A 561 39.68 56.18 -70.59
C GLU A 561 38.91 54.86 -70.40
N ILE A 562 38.38 54.31 -71.50
CA ILE A 562 37.76 52.98 -71.53
C ILE A 562 38.78 51.91 -71.12
N ASP A 563 39.97 51.91 -71.72
CA ASP A 563 41.03 50.94 -71.43
C ASP A 563 41.44 51.00 -69.95
N ALA A 564 41.59 52.22 -69.38
CA ALA A 564 41.89 52.41 -67.97
C ALA A 564 40.79 51.84 -67.05
N LEU A 565 39.52 52.02 -67.43
CA LEU A 565 38.36 51.50 -66.69
C LEU A 565 38.19 49.98 -66.82
N GLU A 566 38.55 49.42 -67.98
CA GLU A 566 38.57 47.98 -68.19
C GLU A 566 39.69 47.31 -67.38
N VAL A 567 40.85 47.96 -67.24
CA VAL A 567 41.92 47.52 -66.33
C VAL A 567 41.44 47.56 -64.86
N GLU A 568 40.81 48.66 -64.42
CA GLU A 568 40.25 48.79 -63.07
C GLU A 568 39.19 47.71 -62.79
N ARG A 569 38.27 47.51 -63.73
CA ARG A 569 37.23 46.48 -63.64
C ARG A 569 37.82 45.07 -63.68
N GLY A 570 38.85 44.83 -64.48
CA GLY A 570 39.58 43.56 -64.57
C GLY A 570 40.24 43.19 -63.23
N ALA A 571 40.83 44.17 -62.54
CA ALA A 571 41.38 43.97 -61.20
C ALA A 571 40.31 43.60 -60.15
N LEU A 572 39.13 44.22 -60.22
CA LEU A 572 37.99 43.86 -59.37
C LEU A 572 37.45 42.45 -59.69
N GLN A 573 37.38 42.09 -60.98
CA GLN A 573 36.96 40.74 -61.40
C GLN A 573 37.95 39.66 -60.94
N GLY A 574 39.25 39.92 -61.01
CA GLY A 574 40.28 39.05 -60.41
C GLY A 574 40.08 38.87 -58.91
N SER A 575 39.86 39.97 -58.18
CA SER A 575 39.61 39.94 -56.73
C SER A 575 38.33 39.17 -56.35
N ILE A 576 37.26 39.30 -57.15
CA ILE A 576 36.02 38.54 -56.96
C ILE A 576 36.27 37.04 -57.14
N GLN A 577 37.03 36.65 -58.17
CA GLN A 577 37.32 35.25 -58.45
C GLN A 577 38.15 34.62 -57.31
N ASP A 578 39.16 35.33 -56.81
CA ASP A 578 39.98 34.89 -55.68
C ASP A 578 39.15 34.71 -54.40
N LEU A 579 38.25 35.65 -54.10
CA LEU A 579 37.37 35.56 -52.93
C LEU A 579 36.32 34.46 -53.06
N LYS A 580 35.80 34.20 -54.27
CA LYS A 580 34.90 33.07 -54.54
C LYS A 580 35.61 31.73 -54.34
N LEU A 581 36.86 31.61 -54.77
CA LEU A 581 37.67 30.42 -54.55
C LEU A 581 37.88 30.18 -53.05
N LYS A 582 38.30 31.21 -52.30
CA LYS A 582 38.45 31.14 -50.84
C LYS A 582 37.13 30.78 -50.13
N ALA A 583 36.01 31.36 -50.55
CA ALA A 583 34.70 31.03 -49.98
C ALA A 583 34.29 29.58 -50.25
N HIS A 584 34.63 29.04 -51.44
CA HIS A 584 34.40 27.64 -51.78
C HIS A 584 35.24 26.69 -50.93
N GLU A 585 36.53 26.97 -50.76
CA GLU A 585 37.44 26.21 -49.90
C GLU A 585 36.94 26.19 -48.44
N MET A 586 36.54 27.36 -47.93
CA MET A 586 35.95 27.51 -46.59
C MET A 586 34.66 26.69 -46.44
N GLY A 587 33.80 26.70 -47.47
CA GLY A 587 32.57 25.91 -47.52
C GLY A 587 32.82 24.39 -47.50
N GLN A 588 33.87 23.92 -48.20
CA GLN A 588 34.28 22.51 -48.13
C GLN A 588 34.82 22.14 -46.75
N GLN A 589 35.64 23.00 -46.14
CA GLN A 589 36.14 22.80 -44.78
C GLN A 589 34.99 22.73 -43.76
N TRP A 590 34.03 23.66 -43.84
CA TRP A 590 32.82 23.64 -43.01
C TRP A 590 32.03 22.34 -43.17
N GLY A 591 31.82 21.90 -44.42
CA GLY A 591 31.12 20.64 -44.72
C GLY A 591 31.83 19.40 -44.16
N ARG A 592 33.18 19.37 -44.22
CA ARG A 592 33.99 18.30 -43.60
C ARG A 592 33.86 18.31 -42.09
N GLN A 593 34.00 19.48 -41.44
CA GLN A 593 33.95 19.59 -39.98
C GLN A 593 32.55 19.25 -39.42
N ARG A 594 31.49 19.67 -40.11
CA ARG A 594 30.11 19.30 -39.74
C ARG A 594 29.88 17.79 -39.81
N ARG A 595 30.38 17.13 -40.88
CA ARG A 595 30.28 15.66 -40.99
C ARG A 595 31.09 14.96 -39.91
N ALA A 596 32.28 15.47 -39.57
CA ALA A 596 33.09 14.92 -38.49
C ALA A 596 32.36 14.98 -37.14
N ILE A 597 31.75 16.13 -36.79
CA ILE A 597 30.95 16.27 -35.55
C ILE A 597 29.77 15.28 -35.53
N VAL A 598 29.00 15.19 -36.62
CA VAL A 598 27.84 14.30 -36.70
C VAL A 598 28.26 12.82 -36.62
N SER A 599 29.36 12.45 -37.28
CA SER A 599 29.92 11.10 -37.23
C SER A 599 30.38 10.75 -35.81
N GLU A 600 31.05 11.69 -35.13
CA GLU A 600 31.54 11.49 -33.77
C GLU A 600 30.38 11.29 -32.78
N GLN A 601 29.29 12.05 -32.94
CA GLN A 601 28.09 11.94 -32.11
C GLN A 601 27.28 10.65 -32.35
N ARG A 602 27.21 10.15 -33.60
CA ARG A 602 26.39 8.99 -33.95
C ARG A 602 27.09 7.64 -33.81
N THR A 603 28.38 7.58 -34.12
CA THR A 603 29.12 6.31 -34.22
C THR A 603 30.52 6.40 -33.62
N GLY A 604 30.93 7.58 -33.14
CA GLY A 604 32.25 7.79 -32.54
C GLY A 604 32.28 7.50 -31.05
N LEU A 605 33.31 8.03 -30.38
CA LEU A 605 33.57 7.80 -28.96
C LEU A 605 32.44 8.34 -28.07
N SER A 606 31.68 9.33 -28.54
CA SER A 606 30.49 9.84 -27.84
C SER A 606 29.43 8.78 -27.62
N SER A 607 29.10 7.98 -28.65
CA SER A 607 28.10 6.92 -28.53
C SER A 607 28.55 5.88 -27.51
N VAL A 608 29.80 5.45 -27.60
CA VAL A 608 30.38 4.45 -26.67
C VAL A 608 30.38 4.95 -25.23
N ILE A 609 30.78 6.20 -24.99
CA ILE A 609 30.75 6.81 -23.64
C ILE A 609 29.31 6.91 -23.12
N HIS A 610 28.35 7.24 -24.00
CA HIS A 610 26.94 7.35 -23.62
C HIS A 610 26.36 5.98 -23.26
N ASP A 611 26.63 4.95 -24.05
CA ASP A 611 26.20 3.57 -23.79
C ASP A 611 26.80 3.04 -22.47
N GLU A 612 28.11 3.26 -22.24
CA GLU A 612 28.76 2.93 -20.96
C GLU A 612 28.13 3.68 -19.78
N THR A 613 27.76 4.95 -19.97
CA THR A 613 27.07 5.75 -18.95
C THR A 613 25.70 5.15 -18.64
N HIS A 614 24.92 4.82 -19.67
CA HIS A 614 23.58 4.24 -19.52
C HIS A 614 23.61 2.94 -18.73
N VAL A 615 24.53 2.02 -19.04
CA VAL A 615 24.67 0.76 -18.31
C VAL A 615 24.96 0.98 -16.82
N ILE A 616 25.84 1.93 -16.49
CA ILE A 616 26.18 2.24 -15.09
C ILE A 616 25.00 2.90 -14.37
N GLU A 617 24.31 3.82 -15.04
CA GLU A 617 23.13 4.49 -14.49
C GLU A 617 21.95 3.55 -14.29
N ASP A 618 21.74 2.60 -15.22
CA ASP A 618 20.72 1.56 -15.11
C ASP A 618 21.00 0.66 -13.91
N ALA A 619 22.26 0.23 -13.75
CA ALA A 619 22.67 -0.53 -12.58
C ALA A 619 22.46 0.28 -11.28
N ALA A 620 22.81 1.57 -11.26
CA ALA A 620 22.58 2.43 -10.10
C ALA A 620 21.08 2.64 -9.81
N ALA A 621 20.24 2.71 -10.84
CA ALA A 621 18.79 2.81 -10.71
C ALA A 621 18.20 1.54 -10.07
N TRP A 622 18.63 0.36 -10.52
CA TRP A 622 18.24 -0.91 -9.93
C TRP A 622 18.68 -1.03 -8.47
N GLU A 623 19.91 -0.64 -8.14
CA GLU A 623 20.39 -0.64 -6.76
C GLU A 623 19.60 0.35 -5.90
N ARG A 624 19.25 1.53 -6.43
CA ARG A 624 18.39 2.49 -5.70
C ARG A 624 17.03 1.89 -5.40
N LEU A 625 16.38 1.25 -6.37
CA LEU A 625 15.11 0.55 -6.15
C LEU A 625 15.26 -0.52 -5.06
N ARG A 626 16.29 -1.35 -5.15
CA ARG A 626 16.57 -2.42 -4.19
C ARG A 626 16.76 -1.88 -2.77
N LEU A 627 17.53 -0.81 -2.60
CA LEU A 627 17.76 -0.16 -1.31
C LEU A 627 16.49 0.48 -0.74
N VAL A 628 15.76 1.24 -1.55
CA VAL A 628 14.51 1.88 -1.12
C VAL A 628 13.48 0.82 -0.72
N ARG A 629 13.30 -0.22 -1.54
CA ARG A 629 12.37 -1.31 -1.26
C ARG A 629 12.77 -2.06 0.00
N SER A 630 14.03 -2.46 0.13
CA SER A 630 14.50 -3.21 1.30
C SER A 630 14.33 -2.39 2.58
N ALA A 631 14.77 -1.13 2.57
CA ALA A 631 14.60 -0.25 3.72
C ALA A 631 13.13 -0.04 4.08
N TYR A 632 12.24 0.15 3.10
CA TYR A 632 10.80 0.25 3.37
C TYR A 632 10.26 -1.03 4.03
N LEU A 633 10.56 -2.20 3.47
CA LEU A 633 10.11 -3.47 4.03
C LEU A 633 10.64 -3.69 5.45
N THR A 634 11.90 -3.34 5.72
CA THR A 634 12.45 -3.38 7.08
C THR A 634 11.67 -2.47 8.04
N THR A 635 11.25 -1.29 7.61
CA THR A 635 10.41 -0.42 8.47
C THR A 635 9.02 -0.99 8.75
N GLN A 636 8.54 -1.96 7.96
CA GLN A 636 7.26 -2.63 8.21
C GLN A 636 7.33 -3.64 9.36
N LEU A 637 8.51 -3.92 9.93
CA LEU A 637 8.62 -4.70 11.17
C LEU A 637 7.74 -4.13 12.29
N GLU A 638 7.62 -2.80 12.40
CA GLU A 638 6.74 -2.19 13.41
C GLU A 638 5.25 -2.49 13.18
N ALA A 639 4.82 -2.65 11.93
CA ALA A 639 3.44 -3.02 11.63
C ALA A 639 3.21 -4.51 11.93
N ALA A 640 4.17 -5.36 11.55
CA ALA A 640 4.11 -6.80 11.81
C ALA A 640 4.17 -7.15 13.30
N ASP A 641 4.95 -6.39 14.09
CA ASP A 641 5.06 -6.52 15.56
C ASP A 641 3.70 -6.33 16.26
N ARG A 642 2.84 -5.46 15.71
CA ARG A 642 1.52 -5.15 16.29
C ARG A 642 0.43 -6.15 15.90
N ARG A 643 0.66 -7.01 14.91
CA ARG A 643 -0.34 -7.96 14.37
C ARG A 643 0.26 -9.34 14.12
N PRO A 644 0.74 -10.03 15.16
CA PRO A 644 1.41 -11.31 14.98
C PRO A 644 0.42 -12.43 14.68
N SER A 645 0.78 -13.34 13.75
CA SER A 645 -0.03 -14.52 13.49
C SER A 645 0.04 -15.51 14.66
N GLY A 646 -1.10 -16.03 15.10
CA GLY A 646 -1.16 -16.95 16.25
C GLY A 646 -0.32 -18.23 16.09
N TRP A 647 -0.02 -18.67 14.87
CA TRP A 647 0.82 -19.85 14.62
C TRP A 647 2.32 -19.57 14.60
N TRP A 648 2.77 -18.31 14.62
CA TRP A 648 4.21 -18.02 14.63
C TRP A 648 4.85 -18.60 15.89
N PHE A 649 4.19 -18.46 17.03
CA PHE A 649 4.68 -18.92 18.33
C PHE A 649 4.98 -20.43 18.38
N PRO A 650 4.01 -21.33 18.09
CA PRO A 650 4.27 -22.76 18.07
C PRO A 650 5.24 -23.19 16.97
N LEU A 651 5.37 -22.43 15.88
CA LEU A 651 6.20 -22.82 14.74
C LEU A 651 7.68 -22.45 14.93
N LEU A 652 7.98 -21.32 15.57
CA LEU A 652 9.36 -20.91 15.83
C LEU A 652 9.89 -21.42 17.18
N SER A 653 9.05 -22.08 17.98
CA SER A 653 9.40 -22.63 19.30
C SER A 653 10.04 -24.03 19.19
N ARG A 654 11.08 -24.27 19.99
CA ARG A 654 11.63 -25.63 20.23
C ARG A 654 10.68 -26.54 21.00
N GLN A 655 9.86 -25.96 21.87
CA GLN A 655 8.91 -26.69 22.71
C GLN A 655 7.57 -26.87 21.99
N ALA A 656 6.95 -28.04 22.19
CA ALA A 656 5.58 -28.28 21.75
C ALA A 656 4.58 -27.36 22.50
N GLY A 657 3.55 -26.90 21.80
CA GLY A 657 2.57 -25.96 22.36
C GLY A 657 2.85 -24.54 21.91
N ALA A 658 2.46 -23.54 22.71
CA ALA A 658 2.65 -22.12 22.37
C ALA A 658 4.11 -21.64 22.52
N GLY A 659 4.89 -22.31 23.38
CA GLY A 659 6.30 -22.02 23.61
C GLY A 659 6.58 -20.77 24.46
N GLU A 660 7.86 -20.59 24.77
CA GLU A 660 8.38 -19.50 25.62
C GLU A 660 8.12 -18.11 25.03
N TRP A 661 8.11 -18.01 23.69
CA TRP A 661 7.81 -16.77 23.00
C TRP A 661 6.41 -16.25 23.33
N TYR A 662 5.40 -17.12 23.25
CA TYR A 662 4.02 -16.74 23.52
C TYR A 662 3.82 -16.34 24.97
N ALA A 663 4.45 -17.07 25.91
CA ALA A 663 4.42 -16.74 27.33
C ALA A 663 5.03 -15.36 27.60
N GLU A 664 6.17 -15.04 26.97
CA GLU A 664 6.81 -13.73 27.11
C GLU A 664 5.97 -12.62 26.48
N VAL A 665 5.34 -12.87 25.31
CA VAL A 665 4.39 -11.92 24.72
C VAL A 665 3.21 -11.67 25.64
N SER A 666 2.62 -12.72 26.22
CA SER A 666 1.52 -12.60 27.18
C SER A 666 1.92 -11.73 28.38
N ARG A 667 3.13 -11.96 28.93
CA ARG A 667 3.65 -11.23 30.08
C ARG A 667 3.94 -9.75 29.79
N ARG A 668 4.40 -9.44 28.58
CA ARG A 668 4.74 -8.07 28.16
C ARG A 668 3.57 -7.29 27.58
N THR A 669 2.47 -7.95 27.22
CA THR A 669 1.35 -7.27 26.57
C THR A 669 0.79 -6.18 27.47
N GLU A 670 0.69 -4.99 26.91
CA GLU A 670 0.06 -3.84 27.56
C GLU A 670 -1.40 -3.73 27.11
N GLY A 671 -2.25 -3.21 27.99
CA GLY A 671 -3.64 -2.92 27.69
C GLY A 671 -4.03 -1.49 28.08
N TRP A 672 -5.10 -0.98 27.46
CA TRP A 672 -5.82 0.20 27.93
C TRP A 672 -7.28 0.17 27.48
N LEU A 673 -8.10 0.99 28.13
CA LEU A 673 -9.52 1.15 27.83
C LEU A 673 -9.74 2.40 27.00
N GLU A 674 -10.22 2.21 25.78
CA GLU A 674 -10.67 3.29 24.91
C GLU A 674 -12.18 3.49 25.10
N ILE A 675 -12.54 4.66 25.63
CA ILE A 675 -13.92 5.05 25.88
C ILE A 675 -14.43 5.84 24.67
N LEU A 676 -15.63 5.51 24.18
CA LEU A 676 -16.26 6.22 23.07
C LEU A 676 -16.98 7.49 23.55
N CYS A 677 -17.66 7.42 24.70
CA CYS A 677 -18.42 8.50 25.30
C CYS A 677 -18.57 8.18 26.80
N GLU A 678 -18.07 9.04 27.70
CA GLU A 678 -18.08 8.76 29.14
C GLU A 678 -19.49 8.63 29.70
N GLU A 679 -20.42 9.44 29.19
CA GLU A 679 -21.83 9.46 29.60
C GLU A 679 -22.62 8.22 29.18
N PHE A 680 -22.05 7.43 28.27
CA PHE A 680 -22.62 6.15 27.81
C PHE A 680 -22.07 4.96 28.57
N LEU A 681 -21.08 5.12 29.45
CA LEU A 681 -20.60 4.01 30.26
C LEU A 681 -21.76 3.47 31.14
N PRO A 682 -21.89 2.14 31.26
CA PRO A 682 -22.87 1.55 32.17
C PRO A 682 -22.53 1.94 33.61
N GLU A 683 -23.57 2.08 34.44
CA GLU A 683 -23.39 2.22 35.88
C GLU A 683 -22.75 0.93 36.41
N THR A 684 -21.52 1.03 36.91
CA THR A 684 -20.83 -0.10 37.54
C THR A 684 -21.53 -0.36 38.87
N GLY A 685 -22.10 -1.56 39.05
CA GLY A 685 -22.78 -1.92 40.28
C GLY A 685 -21.85 -1.73 41.48
N GLY A 686 -22.07 -0.66 42.25
CA GLY A 686 -21.66 -0.67 43.64
C GLY A 686 -22.42 -1.83 44.29
N SER A 687 -21.73 -2.68 45.05
CA SER A 687 -22.41 -3.64 45.89
C SER A 687 -23.48 -2.89 46.68
N GLU A 688 -24.76 -3.06 46.32
CA GLU A 688 -25.82 -2.87 47.29
C GLU A 688 -25.47 -3.88 48.38
N SER A 689 -24.90 -3.37 49.47
CA SER A 689 -24.96 -4.05 50.75
C SER A 689 -26.42 -4.40 50.94
N THR A 690 -26.75 -5.67 50.79
CA THR A 690 -27.93 -6.25 51.40
C THR A 690 -27.84 -5.96 52.89
N GLU A 691 -28.30 -4.78 53.30
CA GLU A 691 -28.88 -4.62 54.62
C GLU A 691 -30.06 -5.58 54.63
N GLU A 692 -29.88 -6.70 55.32
CA GLU A 692 -31.00 -7.50 55.80
C GLU A 692 -32.01 -6.54 56.44
N PRO A 693 -33.26 -6.48 55.96
CA PRO A 693 -34.29 -5.82 56.73
C PRO A 693 -34.54 -6.69 57.96
N GLY A 694 -34.00 -6.24 59.09
CA GLY A 694 -34.44 -6.71 60.39
C GLY A 694 -35.90 -6.31 60.60
N LEU A 695 -36.80 -7.30 60.50
CA LEU A 695 -37.86 -7.64 61.47
C LEU A 695 -38.72 -8.79 60.95
#